data_AF-A0A1X1D6Q1-F1
#
_entry.id   AF-A0A1X1D6Q1-F1
#
_cell.length_a   1.000
_cell.length_b   1.000
_cell.length_c   1.000
_cell.angle_alpha   90.00
_cell.angle_beta   90.00
_cell.angle_gamma   90.00
#
_symmetry.space_group_name_H-M   'P 1'
#
loop_
_entity.id
_entity.type
_entity.pdbx_description
1 polymer ?
#
loop_
_entity_poly.entity_id
_entity_poly.type
_entity_poly.pdbx_seq_one_letter_code
_entity_poly.pdbx_strand_id
1 'polypeptide(L)'
;MATQPTQNPVPSESPRDLKFNAGKIDEFVTSLAMQYIDRFGQAHYTIEGINALALQAINQLGWIPSGTFQNGATITNPNQTLKDNLSGEYYRWDGALPKEVPIGSTPSSSGGVAVGAWVSVGDGALRTMLASSSGATGIGTNHRGNLALDLNALDRRPDGYAGGITDVLANGKDVDIASDTTITAPLLPAARQHIKGNGGVLKQNTSTAAGMRIESSDANNTVNSVTVSNLRSTGSTLSSEPGNEGYAVFLRNTKYTKILGVHADKYTGAVAAGTSKSIIIRDVVAHDTTFHPLNPSTRDGRGGYGVITDNITDSLIDGVILDAKGLDNGRHILYLSTGGYSNTTGNSNFIARGLIGRYADKDDRNFWGVNVRKSEIFILDGICISGANGGLAFNVENGNIADFIATNIMLDIIKYQDGLGVYGVSTPKGTTYLGARFLISNFNIRIRPKTSSLTGADCVAISVDYQNGMVTNGLTNVPAAGLPIIVNDGASNTTISNIHDNILPGYTGSTAAMITFGGSAVSNITVKNITTTRPMFARLAVVTDLTVDFQRKARVATNGSGGTTLVDANSIIASVTLSSVAVTINFPTHVTQNAIENVAAAGTAGAYHALVTNIGAKTITVTLYTPSGTLINPQTTSAAFNVILSS
;
A
#
# COMPACT_ATOMS: atom_id res chain seq x y z
N MET A 1 42.66 51.86 -106.51
CA MET A 1 41.85 50.74 -106.02
C MET A 1 40.40 51.21 -105.99
N ALA A 2 39.46 50.56 -106.70
CA ALA A 2 38.06 51.00 -106.74
C ALA A 2 37.43 50.87 -105.33
N THR A 3 36.87 51.96 -104.80
CA THR A 3 36.42 52.07 -103.39
C THR A 3 34.91 51.87 -103.20
N GLN A 4 34.19 51.46 -104.24
CA GLN A 4 32.77 51.16 -104.10
C GLN A 4 32.57 49.72 -103.58
N PRO A 5 31.83 49.54 -102.47
CA PRO A 5 31.43 48.22 -101.98
C PRO A 5 30.65 47.44 -103.04
N THR A 6 30.79 46.12 -103.03
CA THR A 6 30.00 45.22 -103.86
C THR A 6 28.60 44.98 -103.26
N GLN A 7 27.70 44.43 -104.07
CA GLN A 7 26.37 43.99 -103.62
C GLN A 7 26.37 42.58 -103.03
N ASN A 8 27.53 42.05 -102.60
CA ASN A 8 27.60 40.72 -101.98
C ASN A 8 26.97 40.72 -100.58
N PRO A 9 26.30 39.63 -100.14
CA PRO A 9 25.69 39.50 -98.81
C PRO A 9 26.66 39.77 -97.66
N VAL A 10 26.22 40.37 -96.54
CA VAL A 10 27.04 40.55 -95.32
C VAL A 10 27.11 39.20 -94.59
N PRO A 11 28.30 38.62 -94.32
CA PRO A 11 29.65 39.10 -94.63
C PRO A 11 30.14 38.76 -96.05
N SER A 12 31.06 39.57 -96.60
CA SER A 12 31.68 39.32 -97.91
C SER A 12 33.20 39.30 -97.81
N GLU A 13 33.82 38.28 -98.40
CA GLU A 13 35.28 38.13 -98.51
C GLU A 13 35.86 38.79 -99.76
N SER A 14 35.03 39.46 -100.57
CA SER A 14 35.50 40.22 -101.72
C SER A 14 36.57 41.22 -101.29
N PRO A 15 37.76 41.23 -101.92
CA PRO A 15 38.82 42.19 -101.59
C PRO A 15 38.35 43.65 -101.65
N ARG A 16 37.30 43.94 -102.43
CA ARG A 16 36.69 45.27 -102.54
C ARG A 16 35.87 45.68 -101.31
N ASP A 17 35.30 44.72 -100.59
CA ASP A 17 34.48 44.96 -99.40
C ASP A 17 35.31 45.02 -98.11
N LEU A 18 36.54 44.49 -98.14
CA LEU A 18 37.42 44.43 -96.96
C LEU A 18 37.66 45.81 -96.34
N LYS A 19 37.80 46.87 -97.14
CA LYS A 19 37.94 48.24 -96.61
C LYS A 19 36.69 48.70 -95.86
N PHE A 20 35.50 48.39 -96.39
CA PHE A 20 34.24 48.74 -95.74
C PHE A 20 34.02 47.90 -94.48
N ASN A 21 34.25 46.58 -94.55
CA ASN A 21 34.14 45.68 -93.41
C ASN A 21 35.11 46.08 -92.29
N ALA A 22 36.36 46.44 -92.61
CA ALA A 22 37.33 46.92 -91.63
C ALA A 22 36.87 48.22 -90.94
N GLY A 23 36.29 49.16 -91.68
CA GLY A 23 35.68 50.36 -91.09
C GLY A 23 34.47 50.06 -90.21
N LYS A 24 33.68 49.03 -90.51
CA LYS A 24 32.53 48.61 -89.68
C LYS A 24 32.92 47.81 -88.45
N ILE A 25 34.00 47.03 -88.51
CA ILE A 25 34.61 46.43 -87.32
C ILE A 25 35.16 47.53 -86.40
N ASP A 26 35.85 48.53 -86.95
CA ASP A 26 36.31 49.69 -86.17
C ASP A 26 35.13 50.42 -85.51
N GLU A 27 34.02 50.62 -86.23
CA GLU A 27 32.78 51.20 -85.68
C GLU A 27 32.13 50.29 -84.61
N PHE A 28 32.05 48.97 -84.81
CA PHE A 28 31.54 48.02 -83.80
C PHE A 28 32.34 48.07 -82.48
N VAL A 29 33.66 48.20 -82.59
CA VAL A 29 34.60 48.12 -81.45
C VAL A 29 34.75 49.47 -80.75
N THR A 30 34.83 50.57 -81.50
CA THR A 30 35.24 51.89 -80.96
C THR A 30 34.09 52.90 -80.84
N SER A 31 32.96 52.67 -81.49
CA SER A 31 31.82 53.59 -81.43
C SER A 31 31.14 53.54 -80.06
N LEU A 32 30.80 54.73 -79.55
CA LEU A 32 29.98 54.91 -78.35
C LEU A 32 28.48 54.89 -78.66
N ALA A 33 28.08 54.75 -79.93
CA ALA A 33 26.68 54.63 -80.31
C ALA A 33 26.14 53.23 -79.96
N MET A 34 24.84 53.10 -79.71
CA MET A 34 24.21 51.80 -79.43
C MET A 34 24.37 50.80 -80.59
N GLN A 35 24.31 51.29 -81.82
CA GLN A 35 24.26 50.48 -83.03
C GLN A 35 25.10 51.09 -84.15
N TYR A 36 25.60 50.25 -85.05
CA TYR A 36 26.21 50.64 -86.33
C TYR A 36 25.36 50.11 -87.49
N ILE A 37 25.44 50.79 -88.64
CA ILE A 37 24.70 50.42 -89.86
C ILE A 37 25.62 49.70 -90.84
N ASP A 38 25.20 48.54 -91.36
CA ASP A 38 25.95 47.78 -92.36
C ASP A 38 25.80 48.33 -93.80
N ARG A 39 26.40 47.67 -94.79
CA ARG A 39 26.37 48.14 -96.20
C ARG A 39 24.97 48.06 -96.85
N PHE A 40 24.04 47.34 -96.26
CA PHE A 40 22.66 47.20 -96.74
C PHE A 40 21.67 48.01 -95.88
N GLY A 41 22.15 48.82 -94.94
CA GLY A 41 21.29 49.65 -94.10
C GLY A 41 20.75 48.95 -92.85
N GLN A 42 21.20 47.74 -92.50
CA GLN A 42 20.74 47.03 -91.30
C GLN A 42 21.51 47.49 -90.06
N ALA A 43 20.82 47.61 -88.93
CA ALA A 43 21.39 48.04 -87.65
C ALA A 43 21.85 46.83 -86.81
N HIS A 44 23.06 46.91 -86.26
CA HIS A 44 23.67 45.91 -85.39
C HIS A 44 24.22 46.58 -84.14
N TYR A 45 24.20 45.92 -82.97
CA TYR A 45 24.74 46.50 -81.75
C TYR A 45 26.27 46.63 -81.79
N THR A 46 26.79 47.73 -81.23
CA THR A 46 28.22 47.91 -80.92
C THR A 46 28.57 47.21 -79.61
N ILE A 47 29.86 47.16 -79.25
CA ILE A 47 30.29 46.70 -77.91
C ILE A 47 29.62 47.53 -76.80
N GLU A 48 29.48 48.84 -76.97
CA GLU A 48 28.82 49.72 -76.00
C GLU A 48 27.33 49.39 -75.85
N GLY A 49 26.63 49.12 -76.97
CA GLY A 49 25.24 48.68 -76.93
C GLY A 49 25.04 47.35 -76.20
N ILE A 50 25.94 46.39 -76.38
CA ILE A 50 25.93 45.12 -75.65
C ILE A 50 26.19 45.34 -74.16
N ASN A 51 27.17 46.19 -73.79
CA ASN A 51 27.47 46.50 -72.39
C ASN A 51 26.30 47.19 -71.68
N ALA A 52 25.63 48.15 -72.33
CA ALA A 52 24.47 48.84 -71.79
C ALA A 52 23.30 47.87 -71.51
N LEU A 53 23.02 46.96 -72.46
CA LEU A 53 22.01 45.92 -72.30
C LEU A 53 22.38 44.92 -71.18
N ALA A 54 23.67 44.56 -71.08
CA ALA A 54 24.15 43.67 -70.02
C ALA A 54 24.05 44.31 -68.63
N LEU A 55 24.43 45.59 -68.48
CA LEU A 55 24.30 46.35 -67.23
C LEU A 55 22.83 46.53 -66.81
N GLN A 56 21.94 46.75 -67.78
CA GLN A 56 20.51 46.82 -67.51
C GLN A 56 19.96 45.49 -66.97
N ALA A 57 20.39 44.36 -67.53
CA ALA A 57 19.99 43.03 -67.06
C ALA A 57 20.56 42.68 -65.68
N ILE A 58 21.82 43.03 -65.40
CA ILE A 58 22.48 42.75 -64.12
C ILE A 58 21.80 43.51 -62.96
N ASN A 59 21.34 44.74 -63.18
CA ASN A 59 20.64 45.54 -62.15
C ASN A 59 19.27 44.97 -61.72
N GLN A 60 18.74 43.95 -62.39
CA GLN A 60 17.42 43.36 -62.08
C GLN A 60 17.48 42.04 -61.29
N LEU A 61 18.68 41.58 -60.89
CA LEU A 61 18.91 40.25 -60.28
C LEU A 61 18.77 40.18 -58.74
N GLY A 62 18.37 41.25 -58.05
CA GLY A 62 18.20 41.30 -56.59
C GLY A 62 16.77 41.62 -56.12
N TRP A 63 16.54 41.60 -54.79
CA TRP A 63 15.31 42.14 -54.20
C TRP A 63 15.27 43.65 -54.41
N ILE A 64 14.14 44.19 -54.89
CA ILE A 64 13.96 45.61 -55.21
C ILE A 64 12.98 46.22 -54.18
N PRO A 65 13.46 46.93 -53.15
CA PRO A 65 12.60 47.63 -52.21
C PRO A 65 11.75 48.67 -52.96
N SER A 66 10.43 48.47 -52.98
CA SER A 66 9.48 49.26 -53.78
C SER A 66 8.57 50.13 -52.93
N GLY A 67 8.96 50.38 -51.67
CA GLY A 67 8.26 51.27 -50.75
C GLY A 67 7.79 50.55 -49.49
N THR A 68 6.68 51.05 -48.91
CA THR A 68 6.11 50.53 -47.66
C THR A 68 4.59 50.35 -47.76
N PHE A 69 4.00 49.39 -47.06
CA PHE A 69 2.54 49.19 -47.06
C PHE A 69 1.77 50.46 -46.64
N GLN A 70 2.34 51.25 -45.73
CA GLN A 70 1.72 52.48 -45.22
C GLN A 70 1.56 53.58 -46.29
N ASN A 71 2.45 53.61 -47.28
CA ASN A 71 2.40 54.59 -48.37
C ASN A 71 1.71 54.05 -49.63
N GLY A 72 1.26 52.79 -49.61
CA GLY A 72 0.76 52.09 -50.79
C GLY A 72 1.85 51.85 -51.84
N ALA A 73 1.60 50.92 -52.76
CA ALA A 73 2.50 50.63 -53.87
C ALA A 73 1.80 49.73 -54.91
N THR A 74 2.35 49.69 -56.13
CA THR A 74 2.00 48.71 -57.15
C THR A 74 3.19 47.77 -57.35
N ILE A 75 3.02 46.49 -57.05
CA ILE A 75 4.04 45.47 -57.30
C ILE A 75 3.83 44.93 -58.71
N THR A 76 4.81 45.12 -59.58
CA THR A 76 4.76 44.69 -60.99
C THR A 76 5.68 43.50 -61.26
N ASN A 77 6.68 43.27 -60.40
CA ASN A 77 7.71 42.25 -60.61
C ASN A 77 7.83 41.33 -59.36
N PRO A 78 8.07 40.02 -59.53
CA PRO A 78 8.18 39.08 -58.41
C PRO A 78 9.31 39.40 -57.41
N ASN A 79 10.35 40.10 -57.86
CA ASN A 79 11.52 40.45 -57.07
C ASN A 79 11.34 41.76 -56.28
N GLN A 80 10.19 42.42 -56.37
CA GLN A 80 9.92 43.63 -55.60
C GLN A 80 9.46 43.30 -54.18
N THR A 81 9.97 44.06 -53.21
CA THR A 81 9.62 43.90 -51.80
C THR A 81 9.02 45.18 -51.23
N LEU A 82 8.07 45.02 -50.32
CA LEU A 82 7.45 46.10 -49.56
C LEU A 82 7.79 45.94 -48.09
N LYS A 83 8.24 47.02 -47.45
CA LYS A 83 8.44 47.02 -46.00
C LYS A 83 7.13 47.33 -45.28
N ASP A 84 6.82 46.58 -44.25
CA ASP A 84 5.79 47.01 -43.29
C ASP A 84 6.46 47.83 -42.19
N ASN A 85 6.21 49.15 -42.14
CA ASN A 85 6.86 50.02 -41.16
C ASN A 85 6.44 49.75 -39.72
N LEU A 86 5.31 49.07 -39.50
CA LEU A 86 4.85 48.71 -38.15
C LEU A 86 5.67 47.54 -37.58
N SER A 87 5.96 46.53 -38.40
CA SER A 87 6.74 45.35 -37.99
C SER A 87 8.24 45.46 -38.30
N GLY A 88 8.63 46.31 -39.25
CA GLY A 88 10.00 46.45 -39.74
C GLY A 88 10.40 45.42 -40.81
N GLU A 89 9.52 44.45 -41.12
CA GLU A 89 9.76 43.32 -42.00
C GLU A 89 9.56 43.67 -43.49
N TYR A 90 10.31 43.00 -44.37
CA TYR A 90 10.13 43.10 -45.82
C TYR A 90 9.32 41.91 -46.34
N TYR A 91 8.35 42.17 -47.22
CA TYR A 91 7.49 41.17 -47.84
C TYR A 91 7.60 41.23 -49.37
N ARG A 92 7.61 40.07 -50.03
CA ARG A 92 7.42 39.94 -51.48
C ARG A 92 6.02 39.42 -51.79
N TRP A 93 5.47 39.78 -52.95
CA TRP A 93 4.20 39.23 -53.42
C TRP A 93 4.45 37.95 -54.22
N ASP A 94 3.74 36.89 -53.88
CA ASP A 94 3.85 35.55 -54.48
C ASP A 94 2.63 35.20 -55.36
N GLY A 95 1.69 36.16 -55.53
CA GLY A 95 0.49 36.00 -56.36
C GLY A 95 0.59 36.61 -57.76
N ALA A 96 -0.54 36.72 -58.47
CA ALA A 96 -0.60 37.33 -59.79
C ALA A 96 -0.20 38.83 -59.74
N LEU A 97 0.51 39.27 -60.78
CA LEU A 97 1.01 40.64 -60.95
C LEU A 97 0.30 41.32 -62.14
N PRO A 98 0.06 42.64 -62.11
CA PRO A 98 0.45 43.57 -61.04
C PRO A 98 -0.47 43.49 -59.81
N LYS A 99 0.09 43.76 -58.64
CA LYS A 99 -0.62 43.80 -57.35
C LYS A 99 -0.68 45.22 -56.82
N GLU A 100 -1.89 45.77 -56.75
CA GLU A 100 -2.16 47.05 -56.09
C GLU A 100 -2.24 46.89 -54.57
N VAL A 101 -1.52 47.75 -53.85
CA VAL A 101 -1.43 47.77 -52.39
C VAL A 101 -1.96 49.12 -51.90
N PRO A 102 -3.13 49.16 -51.24
CA PRO A 102 -3.72 50.41 -50.77
C PRO A 102 -2.85 51.15 -49.74
N ILE A 103 -2.90 52.48 -49.75
CA ILE A 103 -2.31 53.33 -48.70
C ILE A 103 -2.82 52.93 -47.32
N GLY A 104 -1.92 52.93 -46.32
CA GLY A 104 -2.23 52.61 -44.93
C GLY A 104 -2.52 51.14 -44.64
N SER A 105 -2.34 50.25 -45.62
CA SER A 105 -2.62 48.82 -45.46
C SER A 105 -1.52 48.08 -44.69
N THR A 106 -1.75 46.80 -44.40
CA THR A 106 -0.77 45.83 -43.88
C THR A 106 -0.75 44.61 -44.81
N PRO A 107 0.23 43.68 -44.68
CA PRO A 107 0.18 42.42 -45.40
C PRO A 107 -1.16 41.67 -45.20
N SER A 108 -1.71 41.67 -43.98
CA SER A 108 -2.99 41.01 -43.69
C SER A 108 -4.18 41.71 -44.37
N SER A 109 -4.24 43.04 -44.39
CA SER A 109 -5.37 43.79 -44.96
C SER A 109 -5.29 43.99 -46.47
N SER A 110 -4.17 43.64 -47.12
CA SER A 110 -3.93 43.82 -48.55
C SER A 110 -3.72 42.52 -49.33
N GLY A 111 -4.14 41.37 -48.77
CA GLY A 111 -4.08 40.09 -49.49
C GLY A 111 -3.77 38.87 -48.61
N GLY A 112 -3.38 39.08 -47.36
CA GLY A 112 -3.00 37.99 -46.44
C GLY A 112 -1.55 37.55 -46.61
N VAL A 113 -1.03 36.85 -45.60
CA VAL A 113 0.33 36.28 -45.60
C VAL A 113 0.22 34.77 -45.78
N ALA A 114 0.55 34.27 -46.98
CA ALA A 114 0.47 32.86 -47.37
C ALA A 114 1.20 32.62 -48.71
N VAL A 115 1.36 31.36 -49.11
CA VAL A 115 1.80 30.98 -50.47
C VAL A 115 0.77 31.45 -51.49
N GLY A 116 1.21 32.12 -52.57
CA GLY A 116 0.32 32.81 -53.50
C GLY A 116 -0.16 34.20 -53.04
N ALA A 117 0.33 34.70 -51.90
CA ALA A 117 0.03 36.03 -51.33
C ALA A 117 1.31 36.72 -50.80
N TRP A 118 1.27 37.50 -49.71
CA TRP A 118 2.48 38.12 -49.16
C TRP A 118 3.37 37.11 -48.43
N VAL A 119 4.68 37.17 -48.66
CA VAL A 119 5.67 36.30 -48.01
C VAL A 119 6.81 37.14 -47.43
N SER A 120 7.12 36.99 -46.12
CA SER A 120 8.24 37.69 -45.47
C SER A 120 9.58 37.20 -46.05
N VAL A 121 10.48 38.16 -46.28
CA VAL A 121 11.80 37.95 -46.89
C VAL A 121 12.87 37.62 -45.85
N GLY A 122 12.65 37.92 -44.56
CA GLY A 122 13.68 37.83 -43.50
C GLY A 122 13.46 36.76 -42.43
N ASP A 123 12.23 36.49 -42.00
CA ASP A 123 12.02 35.75 -40.75
C ASP A 123 10.79 34.81 -40.74
N GLY A 124 9.80 35.06 -41.62
CA GLY A 124 8.54 34.31 -41.61
C GLY A 124 8.70 32.79 -41.74
N ALA A 125 9.73 32.32 -42.45
CA ALA A 125 10.01 30.89 -42.57
C ALA A 125 10.45 30.26 -41.23
N LEU A 126 11.35 30.91 -40.46
CA LEU A 126 11.83 30.38 -39.19
C LEU A 126 10.76 30.45 -38.10
N ARG A 127 10.00 31.56 -37.99
CA ARG A 127 8.87 31.65 -37.05
C ARG A 127 7.79 30.62 -37.36
N THR A 128 7.49 30.40 -38.64
CA THR A 128 6.54 29.34 -39.07
C THR A 128 7.08 27.94 -38.73
N MET A 129 8.38 27.69 -38.93
CA MET A 129 9.01 26.42 -38.55
C MET A 129 8.97 26.17 -37.03
N LEU A 130 9.33 27.17 -36.21
CA LEU A 130 9.34 27.04 -34.75
C LEU A 130 7.93 26.92 -34.15
N ALA A 131 6.92 27.55 -34.76
CA ALA A 131 5.52 27.43 -34.34
C ALA A 131 4.85 26.12 -34.80
N SER A 132 5.46 25.38 -35.73
CA SER A 132 4.92 24.09 -36.18
C SER A 132 5.04 23.01 -35.09
N SER A 133 4.31 21.91 -35.25
CA SER A 133 4.42 20.72 -34.37
C SER A 133 5.84 20.13 -34.34
N SER A 134 6.65 20.41 -35.36
CA SER A 134 8.05 19.98 -35.46
C SER A 134 9.04 21.06 -35.00
N GLY A 135 8.58 22.20 -34.51
CA GLY A 135 9.45 23.33 -34.16
C GLY A 135 10.53 22.96 -33.15
N ALA A 136 10.20 22.13 -32.16
CA ALA A 136 11.15 21.65 -31.17
C ALA A 136 12.27 20.76 -31.76
N THR A 137 12.08 20.13 -32.92
CA THR A 137 13.15 19.37 -33.59
C THR A 137 14.16 20.28 -34.28
N GLY A 138 13.76 21.53 -34.59
CA GLY A 138 14.62 22.56 -35.17
C GLY A 138 15.45 23.35 -34.16
N ILE A 139 15.22 23.17 -32.84
CA ILE A 139 15.99 23.83 -31.78
C ILE A 139 17.04 22.86 -31.24
N GLY A 140 18.31 23.15 -31.51
CA GLY A 140 19.44 22.34 -31.05
C GLY A 140 19.64 22.41 -29.53
N THR A 141 20.09 21.32 -28.92
CA THR A 141 20.50 21.29 -27.51
C THR A 141 21.83 20.55 -27.35
N ASN A 142 22.61 20.90 -26.32
CA ASN A 142 23.89 20.23 -26.02
C ASN A 142 23.71 18.82 -25.41
N HIS A 143 22.49 18.42 -25.10
CA HIS A 143 22.23 17.20 -24.35
C HIS A 143 21.81 16.05 -25.28
N ARG A 144 20.65 16.15 -25.94
CA ARG A 144 20.16 15.11 -26.88
C ARG A 144 20.07 15.57 -28.33
N GLY A 145 20.78 16.63 -28.69
CA GLY A 145 20.86 17.15 -30.06
C GLY A 145 19.73 18.12 -30.40
N ASN A 146 18.48 17.86 -30.01
CA ASN A 146 17.38 18.82 -30.14
C ASN A 146 16.42 18.83 -28.95
N LEU A 147 15.63 19.91 -28.85
CA LEU A 147 14.71 20.17 -27.73
C LEU A 147 13.60 19.12 -27.65
N ALA A 148 13.10 18.62 -28.77
CA ALA A 148 12.07 17.57 -28.77
C ALA A 148 12.57 16.29 -28.07
N LEU A 149 13.80 15.87 -28.32
CA LEU A 149 14.39 14.69 -27.68
C LEU A 149 14.62 14.91 -26.17
N ASP A 150 14.96 16.13 -25.75
CA ASP A 150 15.08 16.44 -24.33
C ASP A 150 13.73 16.48 -23.62
N LEU A 151 12.71 17.10 -24.23
CA LEU A 151 11.36 17.13 -23.68
C LEU A 151 10.75 15.73 -23.61
N ASN A 152 10.90 14.89 -24.64
CA ASN A 152 10.40 13.52 -24.62
C ASN A 152 11.06 12.69 -23.51
N ALA A 153 12.34 12.89 -23.23
CA ALA A 153 13.01 12.19 -22.14
C ALA A 153 12.57 12.68 -20.74
N LEU A 154 12.12 13.93 -20.63
CA LEU A 154 11.65 14.55 -19.39
C LEU A 154 10.16 14.31 -19.15
N ASP A 155 9.35 14.27 -20.20
CA ASP A 155 7.93 14.03 -20.07
C ASP A 155 7.71 12.58 -19.66
N ARG A 156 7.06 12.39 -18.52
CA ARG A 156 6.70 11.09 -17.96
C ARG A 156 5.19 10.94 -17.82
N ARG A 157 4.41 11.80 -18.48
CA ARG A 157 2.95 11.75 -18.45
C ARG A 157 2.42 10.96 -19.64
N PRO A 158 1.33 10.18 -19.49
CA PRO A 158 0.79 9.37 -20.59
C PRO A 158 0.33 10.16 -21.82
N ASP A 159 -0.12 11.41 -21.68
CA ASP A 159 -0.54 12.27 -22.79
C ASP A 159 0.59 12.60 -23.77
N GLY A 160 1.85 12.59 -23.31
CA GLY A 160 3.04 12.64 -24.16
C GLY A 160 3.35 11.35 -24.93
N TYR A 161 2.66 10.25 -24.63
CA TYR A 161 2.92 8.89 -25.17
C TYR A 161 1.63 8.22 -25.65
N ALA A 162 0.91 8.88 -26.56
CA ALA A 162 -0.35 8.37 -27.14
C ALA A 162 -1.43 7.97 -26.09
N GLY A 163 -1.36 8.52 -24.88
CA GLY A 163 -2.28 8.24 -23.78
C GLY A 163 -1.96 6.97 -22.98
N GLY A 164 -0.91 6.23 -23.32
CA GLY A 164 -0.60 4.91 -22.73
C GLY A 164 0.42 4.97 -21.60
N ILE A 165 0.03 4.54 -20.38
CA ILE A 165 0.99 4.37 -19.26
C ILE A 165 2.07 3.34 -19.62
N THR A 166 1.70 2.26 -20.32
CA THR A 166 2.65 1.23 -20.76
C THR A 166 3.70 1.80 -21.72
N ASP A 167 3.31 2.71 -22.60
CA ASP A 167 4.22 3.35 -23.55
C ASP A 167 5.23 4.26 -22.84
N VAL A 168 4.80 4.96 -21.78
CA VAL A 168 5.70 5.72 -20.90
C VAL A 168 6.74 4.78 -20.27
N LEU A 169 6.29 3.66 -19.69
CA LEU A 169 7.14 2.68 -19.02
C LEU A 169 8.08 1.94 -19.98
N ALA A 170 7.71 1.78 -21.25
CA ALA A 170 8.58 1.21 -22.28
C ALA A 170 9.75 2.13 -22.64
N ASN A 171 9.58 3.44 -22.47
CA ASN A 171 10.53 4.47 -22.90
C ASN A 171 11.26 5.17 -21.74
N GLY A 172 11.09 4.72 -20.49
CA GLY A 172 11.85 5.29 -19.37
C GLY A 172 11.56 4.63 -18.02
N LYS A 173 12.08 5.23 -16.96
CA LYS A 173 12.00 4.67 -15.61
C LYS A 173 10.80 5.15 -14.80
N ASP A 174 10.34 6.35 -15.06
CA ASP A 174 9.33 6.97 -14.20
C ASP A 174 7.99 7.12 -14.94
N VAL A 175 6.87 7.21 -14.25
CA VAL A 175 5.59 7.59 -14.86
C VAL A 175 4.78 8.43 -13.88
N ASP A 176 4.20 9.52 -14.39
CA ASP A 176 3.31 10.42 -13.66
C ASP A 176 1.87 10.22 -14.13
N ILE A 177 1.05 9.55 -13.32
CA ILE A 177 -0.38 9.35 -13.60
C ILE A 177 -1.13 10.63 -13.21
N ALA A 178 -1.17 11.59 -14.13
CA ALA A 178 -1.79 12.91 -13.93
C ALA A 178 -3.27 12.98 -14.36
N SER A 179 -3.79 11.96 -15.02
CA SER A 179 -5.17 11.91 -15.50
C SER A 179 -5.76 10.52 -15.35
N ASP A 180 -7.08 10.46 -15.25
CA ASP A 180 -7.82 9.21 -15.18
C ASP A 180 -7.51 8.33 -16.40
N THR A 181 -7.00 7.13 -16.14
CA THR A 181 -6.56 6.20 -17.18
C THR A 181 -7.23 4.86 -16.98
N THR A 182 -7.97 4.39 -17.98
CA THR A 182 -8.58 3.06 -17.98
C THR A 182 -7.60 2.03 -18.53
N ILE A 183 -7.41 0.94 -17.79
CA ILE A 183 -6.62 -0.22 -18.21
C ILE A 183 -7.49 -1.48 -18.24
N THR A 184 -7.17 -2.41 -19.14
CA THR A 184 -7.83 -3.71 -19.28
C THR A 184 -6.92 -4.88 -18.92
N ALA A 185 -5.63 -4.60 -18.68
CA ALA A 185 -4.63 -5.54 -18.19
C ALA A 185 -3.80 -4.85 -17.10
N PRO A 186 -3.16 -5.59 -16.16
CA PRO A 186 -2.32 -4.98 -15.15
C PRO A 186 -1.15 -4.21 -15.78
N LEU A 187 -0.77 -3.08 -15.19
CA LEU A 187 0.51 -2.48 -15.51
C LEU A 187 1.63 -3.39 -14.99
N LEU A 188 2.70 -3.55 -15.78
CA LEU A 188 3.83 -4.42 -15.47
C LEU A 188 5.13 -3.61 -15.28
N PRO A 189 5.32 -2.94 -14.13
CA PRO A 189 6.57 -2.28 -13.82
C PRO A 189 7.78 -3.23 -13.86
N ALA A 190 8.82 -2.82 -14.58
CA ALA A 190 10.13 -3.45 -14.57
C ALA A 190 11.01 -2.94 -13.42
N ALA A 191 12.14 -3.60 -13.20
CA ALA A 191 13.07 -3.24 -12.13
C ALA A 191 13.53 -1.77 -12.21
N ARG A 192 13.62 -1.13 -11.03
CA ARG A 192 14.02 0.27 -10.84
C ARG A 192 13.10 1.31 -11.48
N GLN A 193 11.84 0.98 -11.71
CA GLN A 193 10.85 1.96 -12.19
C GLN A 193 10.11 2.64 -11.02
N HIS A 194 9.72 3.90 -11.24
CA HIS A 194 8.94 4.70 -10.29
C HIS A 194 7.58 5.08 -10.89
N ILE A 195 6.51 4.64 -10.25
CA ILE A 195 5.14 4.95 -10.63
C ILE A 195 4.61 5.96 -9.61
N LYS A 196 4.27 7.15 -10.06
CA LYS A 196 3.77 8.23 -9.22
C LYS A 196 2.36 8.61 -9.64
N GLY A 197 1.41 8.53 -8.71
CA GLY A 197 0.13 9.18 -8.87
C GLY A 197 0.29 10.69 -8.69
N ASN A 198 -0.25 11.45 -9.64
CA ASN A 198 -0.20 12.91 -9.67
C ASN A 198 -1.62 13.48 -9.91
N GLY A 199 -2.60 12.92 -9.20
CA GLY A 199 -4.02 13.32 -9.25
C GLY A 199 -4.92 12.46 -10.13
N GLY A 200 -4.36 11.68 -11.07
CA GLY A 200 -5.14 10.76 -11.91
C GLY A 200 -5.52 9.46 -11.20
N VAL A 201 -6.63 8.86 -11.63
CA VAL A 201 -7.08 7.54 -11.15
C VAL A 201 -6.76 6.45 -12.17
N LEU A 202 -6.09 5.37 -11.72
CA LEU A 202 -5.95 4.15 -12.50
C LEU A 202 -7.21 3.30 -12.39
N LYS A 203 -7.95 3.11 -13.50
CA LYS A 203 -9.23 2.38 -13.52
C LYS A 203 -9.03 1.00 -14.15
N GLN A 204 -9.07 -0.06 -13.36
CA GLN A 204 -9.03 -1.43 -13.86
C GLN A 204 -10.43 -1.90 -14.22
N ASN A 205 -10.72 -2.00 -15.52
CA ASN A 205 -12.06 -2.29 -16.02
C ASN A 205 -12.38 -3.78 -16.14
N THR A 206 -11.44 -4.66 -15.79
CA THR A 206 -11.68 -6.09 -15.71
C THR A 206 -11.80 -6.53 -14.26
N SER A 207 -12.67 -7.49 -14.01
CA SER A 207 -12.96 -8.01 -12.67
C SER A 207 -11.78 -8.78 -12.07
N THR A 208 -10.92 -9.36 -12.91
CA THR A 208 -9.97 -10.39 -12.49
C THR A 208 -8.53 -9.89 -12.39
N ALA A 209 -8.24 -8.67 -12.83
CA ALA A 209 -6.87 -8.18 -12.97
C ALA A 209 -6.48 -7.24 -11.82
N ALA A 210 -5.19 -7.28 -11.47
CA ALA A 210 -4.61 -6.25 -10.62
C ALA A 210 -4.56 -4.90 -11.35
N GLY A 211 -4.50 -3.80 -10.60
CA GLY A 211 -4.15 -2.49 -11.17
C GLY A 211 -2.69 -2.48 -11.65
N MET A 212 -1.79 -2.89 -10.76
CA MET A 212 -0.38 -3.10 -11.07
C MET A 212 0.09 -4.47 -10.60
N ARG A 213 0.95 -5.10 -11.40
CA ARG A 213 1.54 -6.40 -11.09
C ARG A 213 3.06 -6.34 -11.24
N ILE A 214 3.73 -6.32 -10.09
CA ILE A 214 5.20 -6.22 -9.96
C ILE A 214 5.70 -7.62 -9.59
N GLU A 215 5.91 -8.47 -10.58
CA GLU A 215 6.27 -9.85 -10.32
C GLU A 215 7.31 -10.42 -11.27
N SER A 216 8.00 -11.46 -10.80
CA SER A 216 8.75 -12.39 -11.63
C SER A 216 8.20 -13.80 -11.48
N SER A 217 8.24 -14.57 -12.56
CA SER A 217 7.86 -15.99 -12.60
C SER A 217 8.87 -16.91 -11.92
N ASP A 218 10.12 -16.46 -11.75
CA ASP A 218 11.21 -17.22 -11.12
C ASP A 218 11.57 -16.57 -9.78
N ALA A 219 11.61 -17.34 -8.68
CA ALA A 219 12.00 -16.83 -7.37
C ALA A 219 13.47 -16.36 -7.31
N ASN A 220 14.32 -16.82 -8.24
CA ASN A 220 15.71 -16.40 -8.37
C ASN A 220 15.87 -15.09 -9.17
N ASN A 221 14.92 -14.79 -10.06
CA ASN A 221 14.90 -13.57 -10.84
C ASN A 221 13.94 -12.59 -10.17
N THR A 222 14.41 -11.44 -9.70
CA THR A 222 13.59 -10.57 -8.85
C THR A 222 13.36 -9.21 -9.52
N VAL A 223 12.09 -8.74 -9.51
CA VAL A 223 11.76 -7.38 -9.98
C VAL A 223 12.03 -6.42 -8.82
N ASN A 224 13.23 -5.83 -8.84
CA ASN A 224 13.76 -5.11 -7.68
C ASN A 224 13.61 -3.60 -7.79
N SER A 225 13.54 -2.98 -6.61
CA SER A 225 13.63 -1.53 -6.45
C SER A 225 12.55 -0.75 -7.22
N VAL A 226 11.37 -1.34 -7.39
CA VAL A 226 10.20 -0.60 -7.90
C VAL A 226 9.67 0.29 -6.80
N THR A 227 9.32 1.53 -7.14
CA THR A 227 8.62 2.43 -6.22
C THR A 227 7.26 2.78 -6.80
N VAL A 228 6.21 2.59 -6.00
CA VAL A 228 4.87 3.13 -6.28
C VAL A 228 4.61 4.20 -5.23
N SER A 229 4.21 5.40 -5.65
CA SER A 229 3.90 6.50 -4.74
C SER A 229 2.59 7.21 -5.07
N ASN A 230 1.76 7.48 -4.06
CA ASN A 230 0.52 8.26 -4.17
C ASN A 230 -0.47 7.73 -5.22
N LEU A 231 -0.53 6.41 -5.39
CA LEU A 231 -1.44 5.79 -6.35
C LEU A 231 -2.89 5.91 -5.88
N ARG A 232 -3.77 6.38 -6.75
CA ARG A 232 -5.21 6.14 -6.64
C ARG A 232 -5.65 5.14 -7.70
N SER A 233 -6.29 4.06 -7.28
CA SER A 233 -6.69 2.97 -8.18
C SER A 233 -8.09 2.49 -7.82
N THR A 234 -8.95 2.32 -8.81
CA THR A 234 -10.28 1.70 -8.65
C THR A 234 -10.35 0.44 -9.49
N GLY A 235 -10.81 -0.65 -8.89
CA GLY A 235 -11.13 -1.89 -9.58
C GLY A 235 -12.54 -1.86 -10.15
N SER A 236 -13.00 -3.02 -10.60
CA SER A 236 -14.40 -3.24 -10.98
C SER A 236 -15.07 -4.15 -9.96
N THR A 237 -16.24 -3.75 -9.47
CA THR A 237 -17.00 -4.49 -8.45
C THR A 237 -17.28 -5.92 -8.89
N LEU A 238 -16.92 -6.88 -8.03
CA LEU A 238 -16.90 -8.29 -8.38
C LEU A 238 -18.21 -8.97 -8.01
N SER A 239 -19.10 -9.20 -8.98
CA SER A 239 -20.35 -9.97 -8.78
C SER A 239 -20.20 -11.47 -9.08
N SER A 240 -19.04 -11.93 -9.56
CA SER A 240 -18.78 -13.33 -9.90
C SER A 240 -17.30 -13.68 -9.73
N GLU A 241 -17.01 -14.86 -9.18
CA GLU A 241 -15.68 -15.39 -8.85
C GLU A 241 -14.63 -15.12 -9.95
N PRO A 242 -13.67 -14.21 -9.72
CA PRO A 242 -12.53 -14.12 -10.59
C PRO A 242 -11.54 -15.24 -10.22
N GLY A 243 -11.17 -16.09 -11.17
CA GLY A 243 -10.06 -17.04 -10.99
C GLY A 243 -8.68 -16.37 -10.80
N ASN A 244 -8.62 -15.05 -10.57
CA ASN A 244 -7.41 -14.25 -10.37
C ASN A 244 -7.61 -13.12 -9.36
N GLU A 245 -6.48 -12.70 -8.80
CA GLU A 245 -6.33 -11.77 -7.69
C GLU A 245 -6.37 -10.30 -8.14
N GLY A 246 -7.56 -9.69 -8.05
CA GLY A 246 -7.76 -8.26 -8.34
C GLY A 246 -7.32 -7.35 -7.20
N TYR A 247 -6.00 -7.18 -6.98
CA TYR A 247 -5.46 -6.18 -6.04
C TYR A 247 -5.08 -4.86 -6.75
N ALA A 248 -5.14 -3.72 -6.07
CA ALA A 248 -4.64 -2.47 -6.67
C ALA A 248 -3.14 -2.58 -7.00
N VAL A 249 -2.35 -3.12 -6.05
CA VAL A 249 -0.94 -3.42 -6.26
C VAL A 249 -0.65 -4.85 -5.81
N PHE A 250 -0.20 -5.68 -6.75
CA PHE A 250 0.28 -7.02 -6.48
C PHE A 250 1.79 -7.07 -6.67
N LEU A 251 2.52 -7.55 -5.67
CA LEU A 251 3.96 -7.79 -5.77
C LEU A 251 4.30 -9.24 -5.41
N ARG A 252 5.17 -9.86 -6.19
CA ARG A 252 5.66 -11.22 -5.94
C ARG A 252 7.10 -11.41 -6.40
N ASN A 253 7.93 -12.09 -5.60
CA ASN A 253 9.35 -12.31 -5.93
C ASN A 253 10.09 -10.96 -6.15
N THR A 254 9.92 -10.02 -5.23
CA THR A 254 10.53 -8.67 -5.31
C THR A 254 11.51 -8.40 -4.16
N LYS A 255 12.48 -7.51 -4.39
CA LYS A 255 13.37 -6.99 -3.34
C LYS A 255 13.49 -5.48 -3.39
N TYR A 256 13.58 -4.85 -2.22
CA TYR A 256 13.78 -3.40 -2.09
C TYR A 256 12.65 -2.55 -2.70
N THR A 257 11.47 -3.15 -2.90
CA THR A 257 10.29 -2.49 -3.46
C THR A 257 9.60 -1.62 -2.40
N LYS A 258 9.14 -0.44 -2.80
CA LYS A 258 8.46 0.51 -1.93
C LYS A 258 7.08 0.84 -2.47
N ILE A 259 6.05 0.63 -1.66
CA ILE A 259 4.67 1.01 -1.94
C ILE A 259 4.31 2.10 -0.92
N LEU A 260 4.16 3.34 -1.38
CA LEU A 260 4.11 4.53 -0.54
C LEU A 260 2.88 5.38 -0.88
N GLY A 261 1.76 5.17 -0.20
CA GLY A 261 0.52 5.85 -0.56
C GLY A 261 -0.24 5.08 -1.65
N VAL A 262 -1.20 4.27 -1.22
CA VAL A 262 -2.14 3.58 -2.12
C VAL A 262 -3.54 3.82 -1.60
N HIS A 263 -4.38 4.48 -2.40
CA HIS A 263 -5.82 4.57 -2.18
C HIS A 263 -6.53 3.65 -3.17
N ALA A 264 -7.11 2.57 -2.66
CA ALA A 264 -7.74 1.52 -3.46
C ALA A 264 -9.22 1.33 -3.10
N ASP A 265 -10.05 1.16 -4.13
CA ASP A 265 -11.46 0.78 -3.99
C ASP A 265 -11.90 -0.25 -5.05
N LYS A 266 -12.94 -1.04 -4.74
CA LYS A 266 -13.53 -2.04 -5.66
C LYS A 266 -12.57 -3.11 -6.16
N TYR A 267 -11.59 -3.45 -5.32
CA TYR A 267 -10.65 -4.55 -5.52
C TYR A 267 -10.89 -5.65 -4.49
N THR A 268 -10.34 -6.84 -4.70
CA THR A 268 -10.28 -7.85 -3.63
C THR A 268 -9.31 -7.44 -2.52
N GLY A 269 -8.41 -6.50 -2.77
CA GLY A 269 -7.70 -5.77 -1.72
C GLY A 269 -6.80 -4.68 -2.27
N ALA A 270 -6.15 -3.91 -1.38
CA ALA A 270 -5.28 -2.83 -1.82
C ALA A 270 -3.89 -3.33 -2.22
N VAL A 271 -3.17 -3.98 -1.30
CA VAL A 271 -1.79 -4.44 -1.55
C VAL A 271 -1.63 -5.91 -1.20
N ALA A 272 -1.07 -6.68 -2.12
CA ALA A 272 -0.69 -8.07 -1.90
C ALA A 272 0.81 -8.26 -2.09
N ALA A 273 1.48 -8.89 -1.13
CA ALA A 273 2.92 -9.13 -1.18
C ALA A 273 3.30 -10.59 -0.92
N GLY A 274 3.73 -11.29 -1.98
CA GLY A 274 4.17 -12.68 -1.93
C GLY A 274 5.69 -12.85 -2.09
N THR A 275 6.31 -13.72 -1.30
CA THR A 275 7.72 -14.16 -1.45
C THR A 275 8.68 -12.99 -1.71
N SER A 276 8.48 -11.88 -0.98
CA SER A 276 9.17 -10.60 -1.21
C SER A 276 9.99 -10.21 0.01
N LYS A 277 11.12 -9.55 -0.23
CA LYS A 277 12.14 -9.31 0.80
C LYS A 277 12.54 -7.84 0.86
N SER A 278 12.75 -7.31 2.06
CA SER A 278 13.17 -5.93 2.26
C SER A 278 12.23 -4.92 1.60
N ILE A 279 10.92 -5.17 1.72
CA ILE A 279 9.89 -4.29 1.16
C ILE A 279 9.37 -3.31 2.21
N ILE A 280 8.87 -2.19 1.72
CA ILE A 280 8.20 -1.16 2.53
C ILE A 280 6.82 -0.93 1.94
N ILE A 281 5.77 -1.13 2.75
CA ILE A 281 4.39 -0.78 2.42
C ILE A 281 3.94 0.28 3.42
N ARG A 282 3.57 1.46 2.95
CA ARG A 282 3.11 2.56 3.80
C ARG A 282 1.92 3.30 3.23
N ASP A 283 1.15 3.89 4.13
CA ASP A 283 0.05 4.81 3.83
C ASP A 283 -0.99 4.19 2.88
N VAL A 284 -1.48 3.00 3.24
CA VAL A 284 -2.49 2.28 2.46
C VAL A 284 -3.89 2.62 3.00
N VAL A 285 -4.78 3.04 2.10
CA VAL A 285 -6.20 3.25 2.37
C VAL A 285 -7.01 2.36 1.43
N ALA A 286 -7.80 1.47 2.01
CA ALA A 286 -8.67 0.55 1.30
C ALA A 286 -10.12 0.74 1.74
N HIS A 287 -11.05 0.80 0.79
CA HIS A 287 -12.48 0.72 1.07
C HIS A 287 -13.19 -0.03 -0.04
N ASP A 288 -14.45 -0.42 0.19
CA ASP A 288 -15.26 -1.14 -0.81
C ASP A 288 -14.52 -2.37 -1.38
N THR A 289 -13.81 -3.10 -0.50
CA THR A 289 -13.07 -4.30 -0.88
C THR A 289 -13.96 -5.54 -0.81
N THR A 290 -13.91 -6.38 -1.83
CA THR A 290 -14.82 -7.53 -1.94
C THR A 290 -14.11 -8.81 -1.53
N PHE A 291 -14.69 -9.57 -0.60
CA PHE A 291 -14.35 -10.97 -0.36
C PHE A 291 -15.20 -11.88 -1.23
N HIS A 292 -14.52 -12.82 -1.89
CA HIS A 292 -15.12 -13.90 -2.66
C HIS A 292 -15.18 -15.17 -1.84
N PRO A 293 -16.36 -15.61 -1.38
CA PRO A 293 -16.49 -16.96 -0.86
C PRO A 293 -16.37 -17.94 -2.04
N LEU A 294 -15.15 -18.43 -2.29
CA LEU A 294 -14.95 -19.53 -3.25
C LEU A 294 -15.91 -20.67 -2.90
N ASN A 295 -16.44 -21.31 -3.95
CA ASN A 295 -17.25 -22.52 -3.97
C ASN A 295 -17.67 -23.06 -2.56
N PRO A 296 -18.97 -23.14 -2.24
CA PRO A 296 -19.47 -23.59 -0.93
C PRO A 296 -18.85 -24.89 -0.40
N SER A 297 -18.33 -25.73 -1.30
CA SER A 297 -17.75 -27.04 -1.00
C SER A 297 -16.27 -27.02 -0.58
N THR A 298 -15.47 -26.00 -0.95
CA THR A 298 -14.01 -25.98 -0.66
C THR A 298 -13.56 -24.84 0.25
N ARG A 299 -14.35 -23.77 0.40
CA ARG A 299 -14.10 -22.63 1.31
C ARG A 299 -12.74 -21.91 1.12
N ASP A 300 -12.17 -21.92 -0.09
CA ASP A 300 -10.82 -21.39 -0.34
C ASP A 300 -10.74 -19.85 -0.57
N GLY A 301 -11.83 -19.11 -0.29
CA GLY A 301 -12.05 -17.72 -0.69
C GLY A 301 -10.90 -16.75 -0.38
N ARG A 302 -10.54 -15.87 -1.34
CA ARG A 302 -9.51 -14.84 -1.17
C ARG A 302 -10.09 -13.44 -1.46
N GLY A 303 -9.85 -12.48 -0.57
CA GLY A 303 -10.20 -11.08 -0.78
C GLY A 303 -10.79 -10.39 0.46
N GLY A 304 -11.16 -9.13 0.30
CA GLY A 304 -11.57 -8.22 1.37
C GLY A 304 -10.38 -7.72 2.20
N TYR A 305 -9.21 -7.49 1.60
CA TYR A 305 -8.00 -7.16 2.35
C TYR A 305 -7.55 -5.71 2.21
N GLY A 306 -7.11 -5.10 3.31
CA GLY A 306 -6.26 -3.89 3.23
C GLY A 306 -4.91 -4.29 2.65
N VAL A 307 -4.13 -5.03 3.45
CA VAL A 307 -2.87 -5.63 3.03
C VAL A 307 -2.90 -7.13 3.29
N ILE A 308 -2.45 -7.92 2.31
CA ILE A 308 -2.14 -9.33 2.49
C ILE A 308 -0.65 -9.56 2.23
N THR A 309 -0.04 -10.36 3.08
CA THR A 309 1.31 -10.86 2.85
C THR A 309 1.30 -12.37 2.77
N ASP A 310 2.28 -12.88 2.05
CA ASP A 310 2.58 -14.28 1.95
C ASP A 310 4.10 -14.42 1.92
N ASN A 311 4.68 -14.96 3.00
CA ASN A 311 6.09 -15.26 3.08
C ASN A 311 7.00 -14.05 2.77
N ILE A 312 6.70 -12.91 3.38
CA ILE A 312 7.58 -11.74 3.32
C ILE A 312 8.70 -11.84 4.36
N THR A 313 9.86 -11.23 4.07
CA THR A 313 11.00 -11.19 5.00
C THR A 313 11.63 -9.80 5.09
N ASP A 314 12.19 -9.45 6.24
CA ASP A 314 12.96 -8.22 6.47
C ASP A 314 12.18 -6.93 6.11
N SER A 315 10.90 -6.85 6.47
CA SER A 315 9.95 -5.91 5.85
C SER A 315 9.19 -5.01 6.83
N LEU A 316 8.65 -3.90 6.32
CA LEU A 316 7.86 -2.93 7.10
C LEU A 316 6.50 -2.68 6.45
N ILE A 317 5.45 -2.75 7.27
CA ILE A 317 4.09 -2.32 6.95
C ILE A 317 3.72 -1.22 7.96
N ASP A 318 3.46 0.00 7.49
CA ASP A 318 3.25 1.15 8.37
C ASP A 318 2.11 2.04 7.86
N GLY A 319 1.00 2.07 8.59
CA GLY A 319 -0.18 2.87 8.19
C GLY A 319 -1.05 2.12 7.19
N VAL A 320 -2.03 1.36 7.69
CA VAL A 320 -3.07 0.75 6.88
C VAL A 320 -4.43 1.15 7.45
N ILE A 321 -5.32 1.63 6.59
CA ILE A 321 -6.70 1.94 6.91
C ILE A 321 -7.60 1.06 6.03
N LEU A 322 -8.55 0.36 6.65
CA LEU A 322 -9.59 -0.39 5.95
C LEU A 322 -10.97 0.06 6.43
N ASP A 323 -11.82 0.50 5.51
CA ASP A 323 -13.25 0.74 5.74
C ASP A 323 -14.08 -0.35 5.05
N ALA A 324 -14.59 -1.29 5.84
CA ALA A 324 -15.40 -2.42 5.39
C ALA A 324 -16.89 -2.17 5.67
N LYS A 325 -17.62 -1.67 4.66
CA LYS A 325 -19.08 -1.37 4.71
C LYS A 325 -19.92 -2.43 3.98
N GLY A 326 -21.25 -2.40 4.17
CA GLY A 326 -22.20 -3.50 3.93
C GLY A 326 -22.10 -4.27 2.60
N LEU A 327 -22.13 -3.61 1.43
CA LEU A 327 -22.20 -4.30 0.13
C LEU A 327 -20.88 -5.00 -0.27
N ASP A 328 -19.76 -4.56 0.30
CA ASP A 328 -18.43 -5.07 0.03
C ASP A 328 -17.95 -5.88 1.24
N ASN A 329 -17.74 -7.18 1.05
CA ASN A 329 -17.35 -8.10 2.12
C ASN A 329 -15.89 -7.91 2.60
N GLY A 330 -15.46 -6.69 2.90
CA GLY A 330 -14.14 -6.42 3.49
C GLY A 330 -13.93 -7.21 4.79
N ARG A 331 -12.77 -7.87 4.92
CA ARG A 331 -12.42 -8.81 5.99
C ARG A 331 -11.25 -8.33 6.83
N HIS A 332 -10.04 -8.40 6.29
CA HIS A 332 -8.82 -8.24 7.10
C HIS A 332 -8.13 -6.93 6.75
N ILE A 333 -7.90 -6.06 7.73
CA ILE A 333 -7.00 -4.92 7.51
C ILE A 333 -5.59 -5.41 7.16
N LEU A 334 -5.17 -6.49 7.84
CA LEU A 334 -3.92 -7.17 7.60
C LEU A 334 -4.15 -8.68 7.67
N TYR A 335 -3.75 -9.39 6.60
CA TYR A 335 -3.70 -10.84 6.59
C TYR A 335 -2.27 -11.32 6.33
N LEU A 336 -1.67 -11.99 7.31
CA LEU A 336 -0.36 -12.62 7.19
C LEU A 336 -0.56 -14.10 6.88
N SER A 337 -0.46 -14.47 5.60
CA SER A 337 -0.69 -15.84 5.12
C SER A 337 0.56 -16.71 5.19
N THR A 338 0.38 -18.03 5.19
CA THR A 338 1.47 -19.03 4.99
C THR A 338 1.66 -19.42 3.53
N GLY A 339 0.73 -19.01 2.66
CA GLY A 339 0.89 -19.07 1.22
C GLY A 339 0.30 -20.23 0.43
N GLY A 340 -0.31 -19.84 -0.69
CA GLY A 340 -0.62 -20.68 -1.85
C GLY A 340 0.38 -20.48 -3.00
N TYR A 341 1.51 -19.81 -2.75
CA TYR A 341 2.54 -19.49 -3.75
C TYR A 341 3.86 -20.22 -3.48
N SER A 342 3.83 -21.55 -3.68
CA SER A 342 4.96 -22.52 -3.66
C SER A 342 5.90 -22.56 -2.44
N ASN A 343 5.99 -21.51 -1.62
CA ASN A 343 6.82 -21.43 -0.44
C ASN A 343 5.96 -21.17 0.81
N THR A 344 5.98 -22.13 1.74
CA THR A 344 5.18 -22.13 2.97
C THR A 344 6.01 -21.88 4.23
N THR A 345 7.15 -21.19 4.10
CA THR A 345 8.01 -20.85 5.25
C THR A 345 7.38 -19.85 6.21
N GLY A 346 6.37 -19.09 5.78
CA GLY A 346 5.70 -18.09 6.61
C GLY A 346 6.42 -16.74 6.62
N ASN A 347 5.79 -15.73 7.18
CA ASN A 347 6.36 -14.37 7.22
C ASN A 347 7.40 -14.27 8.34
N SER A 348 8.52 -13.58 8.13
CA SER A 348 9.50 -13.43 9.19
C SER A 348 10.25 -12.10 9.21
N ASN A 349 10.73 -11.71 10.39
CA ASN A 349 11.50 -10.49 10.61
C ASN A 349 10.81 -9.25 10.01
N PHE A 350 9.62 -8.93 10.51
CA PHE A 350 8.87 -7.77 10.02
C PHE A 350 8.18 -7.00 11.14
N ILE A 351 7.85 -5.74 10.84
CA ILE A 351 7.01 -4.90 11.70
C ILE A 351 5.77 -4.51 10.91
N ALA A 352 4.60 -4.71 11.50
CA ALA A 352 3.36 -4.14 11.01
C ALA A 352 2.77 -3.22 12.07
N ARG A 353 2.56 -1.95 11.73
CA ARG A 353 2.08 -0.97 12.70
C ARG A 353 1.13 0.07 12.11
N GLY A 354 0.36 0.74 12.98
CA GLY A 354 -0.57 1.80 12.58
C GLY A 354 -1.74 1.25 11.76
N LEU A 355 -2.49 0.31 12.33
CA LEU A 355 -3.59 -0.38 11.66
C LEU A 355 -4.94 0.15 12.16
N ILE A 356 -5.76 0.72 11.28
CA ILE A 356 -7.09 1.27 11.63
C ILE A 356 -8.19 0.61 10.80
N GLY A 357 -8.98 -0.25 11.44
CA GLY A 357 -10.07 -0.98 10.81
C GLY A 357 -11.43 -0.47 11.27
N ARG A 358 -12.29 -0.10 10.31
CA ARG A 358 -13.70 0.21 10.55
C ARG A 358 -14.58 -0.82 9.86
N TYR A 359 -15.50 -1.40 10.62
CA TYR A 359 -16.41 -2.43 10.15
C TYR A 359 -17.84 -2.00 10.49
N ALA A 360 -18.69 -1.93 9.47
CA ALA A 360 -20.10 -1.59 9.62
C ALA A 360 -20.98 -2.76 9.15
N ASP A 361 -21.94 -3.13 9.99
CA ASP A 361 -22.99 -4.11 9.71
C ASP A 361 -22.47 -5.46 9.19
N LYS A 362 -21.45 -6.00 9.88
CA LYS A 362 -20.86 -7.32 9.58
C LYS A 362 -21.37 -8.39 10.53
N ASP A 363 -21.73 -9.54 9.96
CA ASP A 363 -22.27 -10.71 10.65
C ASP A 363 -21.55 -12.01 10.18
N ASP A 364 -20.23 -12.06 10.32
CA ASP A 364 -19.42 -13.24 9.97
C ASP A 364 -18.23 -13.42 10.93
N ARG A 365 -18.21 -14.55 11.64
CA ARG A 365 -17.15 -14.94 12.57
C ARG A 365 -15.75 -14.98 11.97
N ASN A 366 -15.62 -15.07 10.65
CA ASN A 366 -14.34 -15.11 9.95
C ASN A 366 -13.80 -13.70 9.61
N PHE A 367 -14.50 -12.64 10.02
CA PHE A 367 -14.13 -11.24 9.78
C PHE A 367 -13.27 -10.72 10.93
N TRP A 368 -12.08 -11.29 11.02
CA TRP A 368 -11.02 -10.81 11.91
C TRP A 368 -10.46 -9.50 11.38
N GLY A 369 -10.19 -8.53 12.24
CA GLY A 369 -9.43 -7.34 11.85
C GLY A 369 -8.06 -7.73 11.32
N VAL A 370 -7.28 -8.43 12.15
CA VAL A 370 -5.97 -8.97 11.79
C VAL A 370 -6.00 -10.48 11.89
N ASN A 371 -5.49 -11.16 10.88
CA ASN A 371 -5.34 -12.60 10.88
C ASN A 371 -3.90 -12.97 10.58
N VAL A 372 -3.30 -13.73 11.49
CA VAL A 372 -1.90 -14.14 11.46
C VAL A 372 -1.87 -15.65 11.32
N ARG A 373 -1.19 -16.12 10.28
CA ARG A 373 -0.77 -17.52 10.15
C ARG A 373 0.72 -17.64 10.42
N LYS A 374 1.30 -18.83 10.19
CA LYS A 374 2.74 -19.13 10.36
C LYS A 374 3.62 -17.92 10.08
N SER A 375 4.18 -17.38 11.17
CA SER A 375 5.03 -16.20 11.16
C SER A 375 5.97 -16.25 12.37
N GLU A 376 7.18 -15.72 12.22
CA GLU A 376 8.16 -15.65 13.31
C GLU A 376 8.90 -14.32 13.35
N ILE A 377 9.31 -13.88 14.54
CA ILE A 377 10.12 -12.66 14.72
C ILE A 377 9.38 -11.45 14.15
N PHE A 378 8.31 -11.01 14.82
CA PHE A 378 7.53 -9.89 14.34
C PHE A 378 6.87 -9.04 15.42
N ILE A 379 6.55 -7.80 15.04
CA ILE A 379 5.86 -6.85 15.92
C ILE A 379 4.57 -6.39 15.24
N LEU A 380 3.48 -6.45 16.00
CA LEU A 380 2.21 -5.81 15.70
C LEU A 380 2.01 -4.66 16.70
N ASP A 381 1.93 -3.42 16.22
CA ASP A 381 1.90 -2.22 17.07
C ASP A 381 0.87 -1.17 16.61
N GLY A 382 0.16 -0.56 17.54
CA GLY A 382 -0.76 0.55 17.25
C GLY A 382 -1.94 0.10 16.38
N ILE A 383 -2.83 -0.72 16.96
CA ILE A 383 -3.97 -1.32 16.27
C ILE A 383 -5.27 -0.76 16.85
N CYS A 384 -6.13 -0.22 15.99
CA CYS A 384 -7.47 0.24 16.34
C CYS A 384 -8.51 -0.42 15.45
N ILE A 385 -9.34 -1.31 16.00
CA ILE A 385 -10.41 -2.00 15.26
C ILE A 385 -11.75 -1.66 15.89
N SER A 386 -12.69 -1.19 15.08
CA SER A 386 -14.05 -0.86 15.51
C SER A 386 -15.09 -1.60 14.66
N GLY A 387 -15.95 -2.36 15.35
CA GLY A 387 -17.14 -2.98 14.78
C GLY A 387 -16.94 -4.38 14.16
N ALA A 388 -15.72 -4.91 14.15
CA ALA A 388 -15.43 -6.24 13.60
C ALA A 388 -16.07 -7.35 14.44
N ASN A 389 -16.26 -8.53 13.86
CA ASN A 389 -16.70 -9.71 14.62
C ASN A 389 -15.52 -10.50 15.23
N GLY A 390 -14.28 -10.13 14.90
CA GLY A 390 -13.07 -10.62 15.57
C GLY A 390 -11.95 -9.58 15.51
N GLY A 391 -11.11 -9.51 16.54
CA GLY A 391 -9.98 -8.59 16.59
C GLY A 391 -8.74 -9.17 15.91
N LEU A 392 -7.84 -9.75 16.69
CA LEU A 392 -6.59 -10.37 16.24
C LEU A 392 -6.69 -11.89 16.39
N ALA A 393 -6.50 -12.62 15.30
CA ALA A 393 -6.35 -14.08 15.34
C ALA A 393 -4.91 -14.49 15.02
N PHE A 394 -4.33 -15.30 15.89
CA PHE A 394 -3.06 -15.99 15.67
C PHE A 394 -3.36 -17.47 15.40
N ASN A 395 -3.74 -17.75 14.15
CA ASN A 395 -4.17 -19.07 13.71
C ASN A 395 -2.96 -19.89 13.25
N VAL A 396 -2.54 -20.88 14.04
CA VAL A 396 -1.42 -21.79 13.70
C VAL A 396 -1.73 -22.80 12.59
N GLU A 397 -2.82 -22.60 11.87
CA GLU A 397 -3.16 -23.42 10.72
C GLU A 397 -2.06 -23.26 9.66
N ASN A 398 -1.42 -24.39 9.33
CA ASN A 398 -0.29 -24.52 8.39
C ASN A 398 1.08 -24.05 8.91
N GLY A 399 1.22 -23.84 10.21
CA GLY A 399 2.53 -23.74 10.86
C GLY A 399 2.53 -22.99 12.18
N ASN A 400 3.61 -23.15 12.94
CA ASN A 400 3.80 -22.48 14.22
C ASN A 400 3.88 -20.95 14.07
N ILE A 401 3.43 -20.25 15.10
CA ILE A 401 3.57 -18.79 15.22
C ILE A 401 4.41 -18.51 16.47
N ALA A 402 5.53 -17.81 16.34
CA ALA A 402 6.41 -17.61 17.48
C ALA A 402 7.18 -16.29 17.46
N ASP A 403 7.79 -15.94 18.59
CA ASP A 403 8.68 -14.78 18.73
C ASP A 403 7.99 -13.47 18.29
N PHE A 404 6.89 -13.12 18.95
CA PHE A 404 6.11 -11.94 18.58
C PHE A 404 5.72 -11.05 19.73
N ILE A 405 5.57 -9.76 19.41
CA ILE A 405 4.99 -8.75 20.28
C ILE A 405 3.75 -8.20 19.59
N ALA A 406 2.61 -8.23 20.29
CA ALA A 406 1.39 -7.53 19.91
C ALA A 406 1.09 -6.48 20.99
N THR A 407 1.15 -5.20 20.65
CA THR A 407 1.06 -4.11 21.64
C THR A 407 0.31 -2.89 21.13
N ASN A 408 -0.13 -2.04 22.06
CA ASN A 408 -0.92 -0.83 21.79
C ASN A 408 -2.20 -1.14 20.99
N ILE A 409 -3.07 -1.95 21.59
CA ILE A 409 -4.23 -2.56 20.96
C ILE A 409 -5.53 -1.94 21.50
N MET A 410 -6.39 -1.42 20.62
CA MET A 410 -7.72 -0.90 20.92
C MET A 410 -8.77 -1.64 20.08
N LEU A 411 -9.65 -2.42 20.73
CA LEU A 411 -10.64 -3.25 20.05
C LEU A 411 -12.06 -2.96 20.53
N ASP A 412 -12.99 -2.74 19.60
CA ASP A 412 -14.43 -2.82 19.81
C ASP A 412 -15.01 -3.93 18.93
N ILE A 413 -15.27 -5.08 19.53
CA ILE A 413 -15.73 -6.30 18.83
C ILE A 413 -17.23 -6.48 19.04
N ILE A 414 -17.93 -6.83 17.97
CA ILE A 414 -19.38 -7.02 17.96
C ILE A 414 -19.72 -8.51 17.86
N LYS A 415 -20.42 -9.02 18.88
CA LYS A 415 -21.06 -10.34 18.84
C LYS A 415 -22.40 -10.25 18.11
N TYR A 416 -22.56 -10.98 17.02
CA TYR A 416 -23.74 -10.89 16.16
C TYR A 416 -24.74 -12.05 16.31
N GLN A 417 -24.35 -13.16 16.94
CA GLN A 417 -25.19 -14.35 17.10
C GLN A 417 -24.87 -15.09 18.41
N ASP A 418 -25.86 -15.72 19.05
CA ASP A 418 -25.64 -16.65 20.17
C ASP A 418 -25.11 -18.02 19.69
N GLY A 419 -24.29 -18.67 20.51
CA GLY A 419 -23.67 -19.96 20.19
C GLY A 419 -22.44 -19.86 19.28
N LEU A 420 -21.98 -18.64 18.97
CA LEU A 420 -20.79 -18.36 18.18
C LEU A 420 -19.83 -17.45 18.94
N GLY A 421 -18.63 -17.97 19.21
CA GLY A 421 -17.54 -17.24 19.85
C GLY A 421 -17.05 -16.07 19.00
N VAL A 422 -16.98 -14.88 19.62
CA VAL A 422 -16.25 -13.73 19.09
C VAL A 422 -15.12 -13.35 20.03
N TYR A 423 -13.98 -12.96 19.45
CA TYR A 423 -12.74 -12.82 20.20
C TYR A 423 -12.09 -11.46 19.97
N GLY A 424 -11.56 -10.87 21.04
CA GLY A 424 -10.65 -9.73 20.95
C GLY A 424 -9.30 -10.18 20.41
N VAL A 425 -8.59 -10.99 21.18
CA VAL A 425 -7.34 -11.64 20.76
C VAL A 425 -7.48 -13.14 20.93
N SER A 426 -7.12 -13.92 19.91
CA SER A 426 -7.20 -15.38 19.95
C SER A 426 -5.86 -16.00 19.56
N THR A 427 -5.35 -16.91 20.38
CA THR A 427 -4.12 -17.68 20.12
C THR A 427 -4.40 -19.19 20.12
N PRO A 428 -5.29 -19.69 19.24
CA PRO A 428 -5.74 -21.08 19.29
C PRO A 428 -4.61 -22.06 19.00
N LYS A 429 -4.57 -23.18 19.74
CA LYS A 429 -3.73 -24.32 19.34
C LYS A 429 -4.30 -25.02 18.10
N GLY A 430 -3.42 -25.59 17.28
CA GLY A 430 -3.78 -26.51 16.21
C GLY A 430 -3.73 -27.96 16.69
N THR A 431 -4.14 -28.88 15.81
CA THR A 431 -3.93 -30.33 16.02
C THR A 431 -2.46 -30.72 15.93
N THR A 432 -1.70 -30.04 15.06
CA THR A 432 -0.29 -30.31 14.77
C THR A 432 0.65 -29.18 15.21
N TYR A 433 0.18 -27.94 15.10
CA TYR A 433 0.99 -26.74 15.31
C TYR A 433 0.59 -26.01 16.58
N LEU A 434 1.54 -25.29 17.16
CA LEU A 434 1.38 -24.53 18.39
C LEU A 434 2.20 -23.25 18.32
N GLY A 435 1.75 -22.20 19.02
CA GLY A 435 2.52 -20.98 19.14
C GLY A 435 3.27 -20.87 20.46
N ALA A 436 4.34 -20.07 20.46
CA ALA A 436 5.18 -19.87 21.64
C ALA A 436 5.93 -18.53 21.64
N ARG A 437 6.51 -18.13 22.78
CA ARG A 437 7.39 -16.96 22.90
C ARG A 437 6.69 -15.67 22.44
N PHE A 438 5.59 -15.36 23.13
CA PHE A 438 4.71 -14.25 22.78
C PHE A 438 4.58 -13.22 23.89
N LEU A 439 4.37 -11.96 23.50
CA LEU A 439 3.96 -10.88 24.40
C LEU A 439 2.73 -10.18 23.82
N ILE A 440 1.61 -10.24 24.53
CA ILE A 440 0.42 -9.43 24.26
C ILE A 440 0.32 -8.37 25.36
N SER A 441 0.42 -7.09 25.00
CA SER A 441 0.50 -6.01 26.00
C SER A 441 -0.23 -4.73 25.61
N ASN A 442 -0.46 -3.85 26.58
CA ASN A 442 -1.00 -2.50 26.36
C ASN A 442 -2.29 -2.52 25.54
N PHE A 443 -3.30 -3.24 26.04
CA PHE A 443 -4.56 -3.46 25.32
C PHE A 443 -5.77 -2.87 26.04
N ASN A 444 -6.77 -2.44 25.27
CA ASN A 444 -8.10 -2.11 25.74
C ASN A 444 -9.11 -2.81 24.83
N ILE A 445 -9.77 -3.83 25.37
CA ILE A 445 -10.64 -4.73 24.60
C ILE A 445 -12.06 -4.61 25.13
N ARG A 446 -12.94 -4.06 24.30
CA ARG A 446 -14.39 -4.09 24.50
C ARG A 446 -15.02 -5.11 23.56
N ILE A 447 -15.85 -5.98 24.12
CA ILE A 447 -16.69 -6.88 23.32
C ILE A 447 -18.13 -6.68 23.75
N ARG A 448 -19.04 -6.53 22.79
CA ARG A 448 -20.46 -6.27 23.06
C ARG A 448 -21.38 -7.00 22.08
N PRO A 449 -22.51 -7.53 22.55
CA PRO A 449 -23.58 -7.97 21.66
C PRO A 449 -24.10 -6.84 20.77
N LYS A 450 -24.40 -7.18 19.50
CA LYS A 450 -24.90 -6.26 18.46
C LYS A 450 -26.23 -5.64 18.86
N THR A 451 -27.07 -6.40 19.54
CA THR A 451 -28.40 -6.01 20.01
C THR A 451 -28.60 -6.45 21.47
N SER A 452 -29.60 -5.89 22.15
CA SER A 452 -29.95 -6.26 23.52
C SER A 452 -30.60 -7.65 23.65
N SER A 453 -31.05 -8.25 22.55
CA SER A 453 -31.64 -9.60 22.54
C SER A 453 -30.61 -10.72 22.61
N LEU A 454 -29.36 -10.43 22.25
CA LEU A 454 -28.27 -11.38 22.27
C LEU A 454 -27.67 -11.48 23.67
N THR A 455 -27.30 -12.69 24.06
CA THR A 455 -26.61 -12.89 25.33
C THR A 455 -25.16 -12.42 25.25
N GLY A 456 -24.60 -12.12 26.42
CA GLY A 456 -23.17 -11.84 26.58
C GLY A 456 -22.28 -13.08 26.64
N ALA A 457 -22.85 -14.29 26.61
CA ALA A 457 -22.08 -15.52 26.46
C ALA A 457 -21.28 -15.48 25.15
N ASP A 458 -20.28 -16.34 25.00
CA ASP A 458 -19.43 -16.43 23.79
C ASP A 458 -18.58 -15.17 23.46
N CYS A 459 -18.67 -14.10 24.25
CA CYS A 459 -17.77 -12.96 24.17
C CYS A 459 -16.46 -13.30 24.90
N VAL A 460 -15.33 -13.33 24.19
CA VAL A 460 -14.03 -13.69 24.78
C VAL A 460 -13.00 -12.59 24.53
N ALA A 461 -12.53 -11.88 25.56
CA ALA A 461 -11.57 -10.80 25.35
C ALA A 461 -10.23 -11.35 24.86
N ILE A 462 -9.66 -12.32 25.57
CA ILE A 462 -8.39 -12.97 25.21
C ILE A 462 -8.50 -14.48 25.39
N SER A 463 -8.13 -15.24 24.35
CA SER A 463 -7.87 -16.69 24.43
C SER A 463 -6.38 -16.97 24.39
N VAL A 464 -5.91 -17.76 25.34
CA VAL A 464 -4.51 -18.14 25.50
C VAL A 464 -4.35 -19.65 25.43
N ASP A 465 -3.76 -20.13 24.33
CA ASP A 465 -3.45 -21.56 24.17
C ASP A 465 -1.95 -21.76 23.91
N TYR A 466 -1.17 -20.69 23.78
CA TYR A 466 0.26 -20.72 23.45
C TYR A 466 1.16 -20.84 24.68
N GLN A 467 2.44 -21.14 24.42
CA GLN A 467 3.44 -21.41 25.46
C GLN A 467 4.46 -20.29 25.63
N ASN A 468 5.10 -20.25 26.80
CA ASN A 468 6.27 -19.42 27.06
C ASN A 468 6.01 -17.94 26.76
N GLY A 469 4.94 -17.36 27.31
CA GLY A 469 4.53 -16.00 26.95
C GLY A 469 3.87 -15.22 28.06
N MET A 470 3.41 -14.03 27.69
CA MET A 470 2.84 -13.09 28.64
C MET A 470 1.68 -12.31 28.04
N VAL A 471 0.60 -12.18 28.82
CA VAL A 471 -0.51 -11.26 28.58
C VAL A 471 -0.51 -10.24 29.70
N THR A 472 -0.30 -8.97 29.39
CA THR A 472 -0.10 -7.96 30.44
C THR A 472 -0.53 -6.54 30.10
N ASN A 473 -0.68 -5.69 31.12
CA ASN A 473 -0.96 -4.26 30.99
C ASN A 473 -2.19 -4.00 30.14
N GLY A 474 -3.39 -4.30 30.64
CA GLY A 474 -4.57 -4.12 29.81
C GLY A 474 -5.89 -3.98 30.56
N LEU A 475 -6.88 -3.58 29.78
CA LEU A 475 -8.27 -3.39 30.18
C LEU A 475 -9.16 -4.38 29.42
N THR A 476 -9.98 -5.13 30.15
CA THR A 476 -11.08 -5.90 29.57
C THR A 476 -12.41 -5.24 29.89
N ASN A 477 -13.32 -5.20 28.93
CA ASN A 477 -14.68 -4.72 29.10
C ASN A 477 -15.64 -5.64 28.34
N VAL A 478 -16.11 -6.68 29.02
CA VAL A 478 -16.96 -7.73 28.43
C VAL A 478 -18.22 -7.95 29.29
N PRO A 479 -19.34 -8.43 28.73
CA PRO A 479 -20.57 -8.68 29.48
C PRO A 479 -20.35 -9.62 30.67
N ALA A 480 -21.29 -9.64 31.62
CA ALA A 480 -21.19 -10.50 32.81
C ALA A 480 -20.98 -11.98 32.46
N ALA A 481 -21.72 -12.50 31.48
CA ALA A 481 -21.59 -13.88 31.00
C ALA A 481 -20.40 -14.13 30.05
N GLY A 482 -19.68 -13.08 29.64
CA GLY A 482 -18.50 -13.18 28.78
C GLY A 482 -17.23 -13.49 29.56
N LEU A 483 -16.23 -14.01 28.85
CA LEU A 483 -14.94 -14.42 29.40
C LEU A 483 -13.89 -13.32 29.15
N PRO A 484 -13.36 -12.66 30.19
CA PRO A 484 -12.22 -11.76 30.01
C PRO A 484 -11.01 -12.52 29.48
N ILE A 485 -10.65 -13.63 30.14
CA ILE A 485 -9.54 -14.48 29.73
C ILE A 485 -9.96 -15.94 29.81
N ILE A 486 -9.72 -16.68 28.73
CA ILE A 486 -9.76 -18.14 28.72
C ILE A 486 -8.37 -18.68 28.44
N VAL A 487 -7.96 -19.69 29.21
CA VAL A 487 -6.67 -20.39 29.04
C VAL A 487 -6.97 -21.84 28.71
N ASN A 488 -6.60 -22.29 27.51
CA ASN A 488 -6.95 -23.62 27.01
C ASN A 488 -5.74 -24.56 26.91
N ASP A 489 -6.03 -25.80 26.55
CA ASP A 489 -5.03 -26.83 26.27
C ASP A 489 -3.96 -26.34 25.30
N GLY A 490 -2.71 -26.53 25.70
CA GLY A 490 -1.55 -26.01 24.97
C GLY A 490 -0.83 -24.94 25.76
N ALA A 491 -1.55 -24.16 26.58
CA ALA A 491 -0.96 -23.10 27.37
C ALA A 491 -0.06 -23.66 28.47
N SER A 492 1.21 -23.24 28.44
CA SER A 492 2.16 -23.51 29.50
C SER A 492 3.21 -22.43 29.65
N ASN A 493 3.75 -22.27 30.85
CA ASN A 493 4.76 -21.25 31.15
C ASN A 493 4.28 -19.84 30.77
N THR A 494 3.05 -19.49 31.17
CA THR A 494 2.41 -18.24 30.77
C THR A 494 2.11 -17.34 31.96
N THR A 495 2.46 -16.06 31.83
CA THR A 495 2.16 -15.04 32.85
C THR A 495 1.00 -14.15 32.39
N ILE A 496 0.00 -13.99 33.25
CA ILE A 496 -1.13 -13.08 33.08
C ILE A 496 -1.04 -12.04 34.18
N SER A 497 -0.84 -10.75 33.85
CA SER A 497 -0.62 -9.76 34.90
C SER A 497 -0.96 -8.31 34.57
N ASN A 498 -1.19 -7.48 35.60
CA ASN A 498 -1.48 -6.05 35.44
C ASN A 498 -2.73 -5.82 34.57
N ILE A 499 -3.81 -6.53 34.85
CA ILE A 499 -5.06 -6.44 34.09
C ILE A 499 -6.16 -5.93 35.00
N HIS A 500 -6.87 -4.92 34.51
CA HIS A 500 -8.09 -4.41 35.12
C HIS A 500 -9.29 -4.86 34.29
N ASP A 501 -10.28 -5.47 34.93
CA ASP A 501 -11.48 -5.97 34.28
C ASP A 501 -12.71 -5.16 34.70
N ASN A 502 -13.51 -4.78 33.70
CA ASN A 502 -14.80 -4.16 33.85
C ASN A 502 -15.90 -5.06 33.29
N ILE A 503 -17.01 -5.16 34.02
CA ILE A 503 -18.22 -5.80 33.52
C ILE A 503 -18.98 -4.77 32.67
N LEU A 504 -19.20 -5.10 31.40
CA LEU A 504 -19.99 -4.25 30.49
C LEU A 504 -21.47 -4.23 30.96
N PRO A 505 -22.05 -3.06 31.27
CA PRO A 505 -23.42 -2.98 31.75
C PRO A 505 -24.45 -3.23 30.63
N GLY A 506 -25.69 -3.54 31.03
CA GLY A 506 -26.81 -3.69 30.11
C GLY A 506 -27.07 -5.10 29.56
N TYR A 507 -26.34 -6.11 30.05
CA TYR A 507 -26.51 -7.51 29.63
C TYR A 507 -26.73 -8.44 30.83
N THR A 508 -27.68 -9.36 30.71
CA THR A 508 -28.06 -10.31 31.76
C THR A 508 -27.26 -11.62 31.69
N GLY A 509 -27.01 -12.27 32.82
CA GLY A 509 -26.39 -13.59 32.89
C GLY A 509 -25.57 -13.81 34.16
N SER A 510 -25.23 -15.06 34.46
CA SER A 510 -24.31 -15.37 35.56
C SER A 510 -22.93 -14.77 35.26
N THR A 511 -22.30 -14.19 36.28
CA THR A 511 -20.98 -13.58 36.12
C THR A 511 -19.92 -14.67 35.97
N ALA A 512 -19.32 -14.75 34.78
CA ALA A 512 -18.20 -15.67 34.53
C ALA A 512 -16.94 -15.21 35.26
N ALA A 513 -16.04 -16.16 35.52
CA ALA A 513 -14.77 -15.88 36.19
C ALA A 513 -13.84 -15.01 35.34
N MET A 514 -12.96 -14.26 36.00
CA MET A 514 -11.93 -13.46 35.34
C MET A 514 -11.01 -14.31 34.46
N ILE A 515 -10.56 -15.46 34.98
CA ILE A 515 -9.80 -16.45 34.22
C ILE A 515 -10.53 -17.80 34.28
N THR A 516 -10.92 -18.30 33.11
CA THR A 516 -11.50 -19.64 32.97
C THR A 516 -10.49 -20.58 32.34
N PHE A 517 -10.27 -21.73 32.97
CA PHE A 517 -9.40 -22.77 32.44
C PHE A 517 -10.20 -23.79 31.61
N GLY A 518 -9.97 -23.77 30.30
CA GLY A 518 -10.56 -24.69 29.33
C GLY A 518 -9.74 -25.97 29.16
N GLY A 519 -10.31 -26.95 28.46
CA GLY A 519 -9.61 -28.18 28.09
C GLY A 519 -9.38 -29.16 29.25
N SER A 520 -8.28 -29.90 29.18
CA SER A 520 -7.82 -30.96 30.08
C SER A 520 -6.37 -30.81 30.59
N ALA A 521 -5.53 -29.95 30.01
CA ALA A 521 -4.11 -29.82 30.38
C ALA A 521 -3.57 -28.39 30.19
N VAL A 522 -3.53 -27.65 31.29
CA VAL A 522 -2.90 -26.32 31.41
C VAL A 522 -1.83 -26.39 32.50
N SER A 523 -0.64 -25.82 32.29
CA SER A 523 0.44 -25.93 33.28
C SER A 523 1.31 -24.69 33.48
N ASN A 524 1.86 -24.54 34.68
CA ASN A 524 2.79 -23.46 35.03
C ASN A 524 2.27 -22.07 34.63
N ILE A 525 1.12 -21.71 35.19
CA ILE A 525 0.48 -20.42 34.95
C ILE A 525 0.78 -19.50 36.12
N THR A 526 1.16 -18.27 35.82
CA THR A 526 1.37 -17.22 36.82
C THR A 526 0.33 -16.12 36.63
N VAL A 527 -0.41 -15.78 37.70
CA VAL A 527 -1.42 -14.72 37.69
C VAL A 527 -1.07 -13.69 38.76
N LYS A 528 -0.87 -12.43 38.37
CA LYS A 528 -0.45 -11.37 39.31
C LYS A 528 -1.11 -10.02 39.01
N ASN A 529 -1.34 -9.21 40.04
CA ASN A 529 -1.83 -7.83 39.92
C ASN A 529 -3.09 -7.72 39.03
N ILE A 530 -4.12 -8.49 39.39
CA ILE A 530 -5.41 -8.49 38.70
C ILE A 530 -6.42 -7.74 39.55
N THR A 531 -7.13 -6.79 38.94
CA THR A 531 -8.27 -6.10 39.56
C THR A 531 -9.55 -6.51 38.85
N THR A 532 -10.47 -7.17 39.55
CA THR A 532 -11.76 -7.62 39.00
C THR A 532 -12.78 -7.77 40.13
N THR A 533 -14.07 -7.62 39.80
CA THR A 533 -15.19 -7.97 40.70
C THR A 533 -15.75 -9.37 40.43
N ARG A 534 -15.21 -10.10 39.45
CA ARG A 534 -15.62 -11.46 39.10
C ARG A 534 -15.01 -12.48 40.07
N PRO A 535 -15.58 -13.69 40.17
CA PRO A 535 -14.82 -14.83 40.71
C PRO A 535 -13.47 -14.92 39.97
N MET A 536 -12.37 -15.09 40.71
CA MET A 536 -11.05 -15.04 40.08
C MET A 536 -10.83 -16.18 39.08
N PHE A 537 -11.20 -17.41 39.46
CA PHE A 537 -10.94 -18.62 38.68
C PHE A 537 -12.17 -19.49 38.50
N ALA A 538 -12.23 -20.17 37.36
CA ALA A 538 -13.12 -21.30 37.13
C ALA A 538 -12.34 -22.50 36.58
N ARG A 539 -12.78 -23.71 36.95
CA ARG A 539 -12.24 -24.99 36.48
C ARG A 539 -10.76 -25.26 36.83
N LEU A 540 -10.34 -24.98 38.06
CA LEU A 540 -8.97 -25.23 38.52
C LEU A 540 -8.50 -26.70 38.46
N ALA A 541 -9.40 -27.66 38.28
CA ALA A 541 -9.06 -29.09 38.22
C ALA A 541 -8.21 -29.49 37.01
N VAL A 542 -8.15 -28.67 35.95
CA VAL A 542 -7.36 -28.95 34.72
C VAL A 542 -5.99 -28.29 34.74
N VAL A 543 -5.66 -27.58 35.83
CA VAL A 543 -4.44 -26.81 35.96
C VAL A 543 -3.41 -27.59 36.78
N THR A 544 -2.17 -27.59 36.32
CA THR A 544 -1.00 -28.03 37.09
C THR A 544 -0.13 -26.83 37.38
N ASP A 545 0.14 -26.56 38.66
CA ASP A 545 0.99 -25.45 39.11
C ASP A 545 0.50 -24.05 38.68
N LEU A 546 -0.38 -23.46 39.51
CA LEU A 546 -0.85 -22.08 39.43
C LEU A 546 -0.20 -21.23 40.53
N THR A 547 0.60 -20.25 40.11
CA THR A 547 1.21 -19.24 40.97
C THR A 547 0.34 -17.98 41.01
N VAL A 548 0.05 -17.48 42.20
CA VAL A 548 -0.76 -16.26 42.43
C VAL A 548 -0.07 -15.33 43.42
N ASP A 549 -0.38 -14.04 43.40
CA ASP A 549 0.17 -13.02 44.29
C ASP A 549 -0.78 -12.59 45.44
N PHE A 550 -1.84 -13.34 45.66
CA PHE A 550 -2.77 -13.13 46.77
C PHE A 550 -2.91 -14.40 47.61
N GLN A 551 -3.18 -14.20 48.89
CA GLN A 551 -3.35 -15.29 49.84
C GLN A 551 -4.59 -16.13 49.49
N ARG A 552 -4.43 -17.46 49.47
CA ARG A 552 -5.54 -18.41 49.35
C ARG A 552 -5.76 -19.13 50.67
N LYS A 553 -7.02 -19.33 51.04
CA LYS A 553 -7.41 -19.89 52.33
C LYS A 553 -8.54 -20.90 52.18
N ALA A 554 -8.44 -21.99 52.97
CA ALA A 554 -9.49 -22.96 53.21
C ALA A 554 -9.63 -23.23 54.70
N ARG A 555 -10.83 -23.56 55.17
CA ARG A 555 -11.10 -23.97 56.55
C ARG A 555 -11.46 -25.44 56.60
N VAL A 556 -10.77 -26.18 57.46
CA VAL A 556 -11.02 -27.59 57.75
C VAL A 556 -11.56 -27.69 59.17
N ALA A 557 -12.70 -28.37 59.35
CA ALA A 557 -13.27 -28.68 60.65
C ALA A 557 -13.47 -30.19 60.79
N THR A 558 -13.09 -30.76 61.93
CA THR A 558 -13.44 -32.13 62.33
C THR A 558 -14.72 -32.12 63.15
N ASN A 559 -15.54 -33.17 63.05
CA ASN A 559 -16.83 -33.25 63.73
C ASN A 559 -16.81 -34.11 65.01
N GLY A 560 -15.64 -34.62 65.42
CA GLY A 560 -15.50 -35.47 66.59
C GLY A 560 -16.08 -36.89 66.45
N SER A 561 -16.47 -37.29 65.23
CA SER A 561 -16.99 -38.61 64.92
C SER A 561 -16.39 -39.17 63.60
N GLY A 562 -15.11 -38.89 63.37
CA GLY A 562 -14.36 -39.36 62.20
C GLY A 562 -14.66 -38.63 60.87
N GLY A 563 -15.48 -37.58 60.86
CA GLY A 563 -15.85 -36.81 59.68
C GLY A 563 -15.25 -35.40 59.64
N THR A 564 -15.31 -34.77 58.46
CA THR A 564 -14.81 -33.41 58.23
C THR A 564 -15.81 -32.53 57.49
N THR A 565 -15.69 -31.22 57.68
CA THR A 565 -16.39 -30.19 56.92
C THR A 565 -15.36 -29.22 56.34
N LEU A 566 -15.55 -28.85 55.07
CA LEU A 566 -14.62 -28.02 54.30
C LEU A 566 -15.32 -26.73 53.84
N VAL A 567 -14.69 -25.59 54.09
CA VAL A 567 -15.05 -24.32 53.44
C VAL A 567 -13.85 -23.86 52.62
N ASP A 568 -13.95 -23.98 51.31
CA ASP A 568 -12.83 -23.79 50.40
C ASP A 568 -13.25 -23.10 49.10
N ALA A 569 -13.43 -21.78 49.17
CA ALA A 569 -13.75 -20.97 48.00
C ALA A 569 -12.62 -20.90 46.96
N ASN A 570 -11.39 -21.27 47.35
CA ASN A 570 -10.22 -21.24 46.48
C ASN A 570 -9.89 -22.61 45.88
N SER A 571 -10.66 -23.64 46.25
CA SER A 571 -10.45 -25.04 45.84
C SER A 571 -9.04 -25.56 46.12
N ILE A 572 -8.38 -25.15 47.20
CA ILE A 572 -7.00 -25.54 47.52
C ILE A 572 -6.87 -26.88 48.27
N ILE A 573 -7.97 -27.54 48.66
CA ILE A 573 -7.97 -28.84 49.34
C ILE A 573 -8.60 -29.90 48.44
N ALA A 574 -7.83 -30.93 48.09
CA ALA A 574 -8.31 -32.06 47.30
C ALA A 574 -8.95 -33.15 48.19
N SER A 575 -8.31 -33.50 49.30
CA SER A 575 -8.86 -34.44 50.27
C SER A 575 -8.28 -34.24 51.66
N VAL A 576 -9.01 -34.74 52.67
CA VAL A 576 -8.63 -34.69 54.08
C VAL A 576 -8.70 -36.10 54.65
N THR A 577 -7.65 -36.54 55.32
CA THR A 577 -7.60 -37.84 56.01
C THR A 577 -7.29 -37.63 57.48
N LEU A 578 -8.06 -38.27 58.36
CA LEU A 578 -7.90 -38.17 59.81
C LEU A 578 -7.19 -39.42 60.35
N SER A 579 -6.21 -39.19 61.22
CA SER A 579 -5.63 -40.21 62.10
C SER A 579 -5.92 -39.85 63.55
N SER A 580 -5.51 -40.70 64.51
CA SER A 580 -5.67 -40.42 65.93
C SER A 580 -4.79 -39.26 66.44
N VAL A 581 -3.81 -38.81 65.66
CA VAL A 581 -2.82 -37.80 66.08
C VAL A 581 -2.71 -36.59 65.15
N ALA A 582 -3.24 -36.67 63.93
CA ALA A 582 -3.06 -35.62 62.93
C ALA A 582 -4.12 -35.64 61.82
N VAL A 583 -4.21 -34.51 61.12
CA VAL A 583 -5.01 -34.30 59.91
C VAL A 583 -4.07 -34.19 58.72
N THR A 584 -4.19 -35.10 57.76
CA THR A 584 -3.45 -35.05 56.48
C THR A 584 -4.28 -34.32 55.44
N ILE A 585 -3.70 -33.32 54.79
CA ILE A 585 -4.32 -32.52 53.73
C ILE A 585 -3.59 -32.81 52.43
N ASN A 586 -4.31 -33.28 51.42
CA ASN A 586 -3.80 -33.39 50.06
C ASN A 586 -4.24 -32.18 49.25
N PHE A 587 -3.31 -31.59 48.50
CA PHE A 587 -3.55 -30.45 47.64
C PHE A 587 -3.83 -30.90 46.21
N PRO A 588 -4.69 -30.20 45.47
CA PRO A 588 -4.91 -30.46 44.05
C PRO A 588 -3.70 -30.05 43.20
N THR A 589 -3.66 -30.53 41.96
CA THR A 589 -2.55 -30.33 41.02
C THR A 589 -2.21 -28.86 40.77
N HIS A 590 -3.19 -27.96 40.83
CA HIS A 590 -2.99 -26.54 40.56
C HIS A 590 -2.30 -25.80 41.72
N VAL A 591 -2.21 -26.38 42.92
CA VAL A 591 -1.44 -25.76 44.01
C VAL A 591 0.03 -26.10 43.79
N THR A 592 0.88 -25.09 43.62
CA THR A 592 2.33 -25.30 43.41
C THR A 592 2.98 -25.94 44.62
N GLN A 593 4.04 -26.74 44.40
CA GLN A 593 4.80 -27.31 45.53
C GLN A 593 5.43 -26.20 46.38
N ASN A 594 5.91 -25.13 45.76
CA ASN A 594 6.46 -23.95 46.45
C ASN A 594 5.43 -23.30 47.40
N ALA A 595 4.15 -23.20 47.01
CA ALA A 595 3.12 -22.65 47.90
C ALA A 595 2.87 -23.57 49.12
N ILE A 596 3.01 -24.89 48.95
CA ILE A 596 2.84 -25.88 50.02
C ILE A 596 4.01 -25.82 51.01
N GLU A 597 5.23 -25.62 50.51
CA GLU A 597 6.42 -25.45 51.36
C GLU A 597 6.33 -24.20 52.26
N ASN A 598 5.54 -23.21 51.85
CA ASN A 598 5.31 -21.95 52.57
C ASN A 598 3.89 -21.88 53.21
N VAL A 599 3.22 -23.03 53.39
CA VAL A 599 1.87 -23.08 53.94
C VAL A 599 1.86 -22.85 55.45
N ALA A 600 0.85 -22.12 55.92
CA ALA A 600 0.57 -21.98 57.35
C ALA A 600 -0.73 -22.72 57.72
N ALA A 601 -0.72 -23.35 58.89
CA ALA A 601 -1.93 -23.83 59.56
C ALA A 601 -2.25 -22.90 60.74
N ALA A 602 -3.49 -22.41 60.82
CA ALA A 602 -3.92 -21.49 61.87
C ALA A 602 -5.20 -22.00 62.54
N GLY A 603 -5.11 -22.42 63.80
CA GLY A 603 -6.25 -22.83 64.60
C GLY A 603 -7.23 -21.70 64.86
N THR A 604 -8.44 -22.04 65.32
CA THR A 604 -9.39 -21.02 65.78
C THR A 604 -8.82 -20.34 67.04
N ALA A 605 -8.66 -19.02 66.98
CA ALA A 605 -8.04 -18.24 68.05
C ALA A 605 -8.71 -18.51 69.41
N GLY A 606 -7.90 -18.77 70.44
CA GLY A 606 -8.36 -19.10 71.80
C GLY A 606 -8.92 -20.51 71.98
N ALA A 607 -9.13 -21.28 70.90
CA ALA A 607 -9.69 -22.64 70.97
C ALA A 607 -8.66 -23.74 70.68
N TYR A 608 -7.83 -23.58 69.64
CA TYR A 608 -6.90 -24.62 69.21
C TYR A 608 -5.61 -24.03 68.63
N HIS A 609 -4.49 -24.72 68.79
CA HIS A 609 -3.26 -24.48 68.03
C HIS A 609 -3.14 -25.52 66.91
N ALA A 610 -2.75 -25.08 65.71
CA ALA A 610 -2.55 -25.96 64.56
C ALA A 610 -1.09 -25.79 64.09
N LEU A 611 -0.37 -26.90 63.96
CA LEU A 611 1.02 -26.90 63.51
C LEU A 611 1.18 -27.82 62.30
N VAL A 612 1.84 -27.33 61.26
CA VAL A 612 2.29 -28.18 60.14
C VAL A 612 3.49 -28.97 60.63
N THR A 613 3.34 -30.30 60.72
CA THR A 613 4.37 -31.20 61.28
C THR A 613 5.12 -31.98 60.21
N ASN A 614 4.55 -32.09 59.01
CA ASN A 614 5.22 -32.69 57.86
C ASN A 614 4.74 -32.04 56.55
N ILE A 615 5.64 -31.90 55.60
CA ILE A 615 5.36 -31.42 54.24
C ILE A 615 5.88 -32.48 53.27
N GLY A 616 4.99 -32.99 52.42
CA GLY A 616 5.31 -33.94 51.36
C GLY A 616 4.98 -33.40 49.97
N ALA A 617 5.11 -34.26 48.97
CA ALA A 617 4.69 -33.94 47.60
C ALA A 617 3.16 -33.73 47.55
N LYS A 618 2.72 -32.51 47.26
CA LYS A 618 1.31 -32.11 47.23
C LYS A 618 0.52 -32.47 48.51
N THR A 619 1.18 -32.54 49.67
CA THR A 619 0.52 -32.91 50.93
C THR A 619 1.15 -32.21 52.15
N ILE A 620 0.35 -31.98 53.20
CA ILE A 620 0.83 -31.63 54.53
C ILE A 620 0.17 -32.48 55.61
N THR A 621 0.84 -32.61 56.75
CA THR A 621 0.28 -33.14 57.99
C THR A 621 0.15 -32.02 59.01
N VAL A 622 -1.03 -31.88 59.61
CA VAL A 622 -1.33 -30.87 60.63
C VAL A 622 -1.70 -31.55 61.94
N THR A 623 -1.00 -31.19 63.00
CA THR A 623 -1.29 -31.63 64.37
C THR A 623 -2.00 -30.52 65.14
N LEU A 624 -3.02 -30.90 65.91
CA LEU A 624 -3.86 -29.97 66.66
C LEU A 624 -3.62 -30.13 68.17
N TYR A 625 -3.56 -29.00 68.86
CA TYR A 625 -3.42 -28.96 70.32
C TYR A 625 -4.47 -28.06 70.95
N THR A 626 -4.86 -28.35 72.19
CA THR A 626 -5.63 -27.44 73.03
C THR A 626 -4.79 -26.19 73.36
N PRO A 627 -5.40 -25.11 73.89
CA PRO A 627 -4.64 -23.92 74.30
C PRO A 627 -3.60 -24.23 75.40
N SER A 628 -3.83 -25.29 76.19
CA SER A 628 -2.91 -25.80 77.20
C SER A 628 -1.80 -26.72 76.65
N GLY A 629 -1.74 -26.95 75.33
CA GLY A 629 -0.72 -27.78 74.69
C GLY A 629 -1.00 -29.28 74.70
N THR A 630 -2.23 -29.71 74.99
CA THR A 630 -2.61 -31.13 74.96
C THR A 630 -2.94 -31.56 73.53
N LEU A 631 -2.38 -32.67 73.07
CA LEU A 631 -2.65 -33.22 71.74
C LEU A 631 -4.13 -33.56 71.58
N ILE A 632 -4.73 -33.13 70.47
CA ILE A 632 -6.12 -33.40 70.13
C ILE A 632 -6.17 -34.60 69.19
N ASN A 633 -7.06 -35.55 69.46
CA ASN A 633 -7.41 -36.61 68.53
C ASN A 633 -8.47 -36.11 67.53
N PRO A 634 -8.10 -35.88 66.25
CA PRO A 634 -9.02 -35.33 65.26
C PRO A 634 -10.21 -36.25 64.91
N GLN A 635 -10.12 -37.56 65.19
CA GLN A 635 -11.20 -38.51 64.93
C GLN A 635 -12.30 -38.46 65.99
N THR A 636 -11.97 -38.09 67.23
CA THR A 636 -12.91 -38.13 68.37
C THR A 636 -13.18 -36.76 68.97
N THR A 637 -12.48 -35.72 68.53
CA THR A 637 -12.64 -34.35 69.03
C THR A 637 -12.93 -33.39 67.88
N SER A 638 -13.97 -32.57 68.05
CA SER A 638 -14.26 -31.48 67.11
C SER A 638 -13.22 -30.37 67.26
N ALA A 639 -12.64 -29.95 66.14
CA ALA A 639 -11.68 -28.87 66.07
C ALA A 639 -11.73 -28.22 64.69
N ALA A 640 -11.23 -26.98 64.56
CA ALA A 640 -11.18 -26.31 63.26
C ALA A 640 -9.95 -25.42 63.12
N PHE A 641 -9.35 -25.45 61.93
CA PHE A 641 -8.19 -24.65 61.55
C PHE A 641 -8.30 -24.20 60.11
N ASN A 642 -7.50 -23.21 59.75
CA ASN A 642 -7.36 -22.73 58.39
C ASN A 642 -6.04 -23.23 57.80
N VAL A 643 -6.09 -23.63 56.54
CA VAL A 643 -4.92 -23.83 55.68
C VAL A 643 -4.76 -22.56 54.86
N ILE A 644 -3.59 -21.93 54.96
CA ILE A 644 -3.30 -20.63 54.36
C ILE A 644 -2.09 -20.79 53.44
N LEU A 645 -2.29 -20.64 52.14
CA LEU A 645 -1.21 -20.57 51.16
C LEU A 645 -0.84 -19.10 50.97
N SER A 646 0.41 -18.77 51.30
CA SER A 646 1.01 -17.48 50.98
C SER A 646 1.57 -17.48 49.55
N SER A 647 1.69 -16.29 48.96
CA SER A 647 2.17 -16.05 47.60
C SER A 647 3.65 -16.30 47.43
#